data_AF-A0A497DH24-F1
#
_entry.id   AF-A0A497DH24-F1
#
_cell.length_a   1.000
_cell.length_b   1.000
_cell.length_c   1.000
_cell.angle_alpha   90.00
_cell.angle_beta   90.00
_cell.angle_gamma   90.00
#
_symmetry.space_group_name_H-M   'P 1'
#
loop_
_entity.id
_entity.type
_entity.pdbx_description
1 polymer ?
#
loop_
_entity_poly.entity_id
_entity_poly.type
_entity_poly.pdbx_seq_one_letter_code
_entity_poly.pdbx_strand_id
1 'polypeptide(L)'
;MNIKNRNNMKPNYIFEISWEICNKVGGIYTVLASKAKVIQEQFNDNYILIGPDVWKETTPNPDFIEEPDLLSDWKAAAWNEGLKVRTGRWNIAGKPIVILVDFTPLFSKKDDIFTKLWEGFKLDSLHGQWDYIESAMFGYAAGHVVESLSHFRGNSDLVTVAHFHEWMTATGILYLKTSAPQIGTVFTTHATALGRSIAGNGYPLYENLKNYDTVKMAEKFNVRSKNSLETIAAQQADSFTTVSNITALECKQFYNKKPDEITINGFDEHFIPKGRNFTEKRVQARKKALEIASKLTEKTFADDTFLIINSGRYEFRNKGIDLYIKTLGEINKNNETDKDIVAFIAVPAGHGEVNRVFTTGEKAEGTSKYLTHYLWNPQEDPTLQEAIRNGLNNTANDKVTLVFLPAYLDGKDGVANYSYYDFLIGFDLSVFPSYYEPWGYTPMESIAFKVPTITTSFAGFGEWITKHYKVKHEAVTVIHREEGKDELAINDIKTALLHHLSAGNNADTKKEAEAISKQLQWNKLAKHYFNAWNHAAQRASGRATIEAPSYIPQTRQVDVSIQKDRPQWKKILIKPVLPKELEPLKELAYNLWWSWNTEASELFASILPDQWETLEFNPVKLLEQLSSFDHKRLMNSADFMKNLRNVHQTFKAYMTDKKNQDKTSIAYFSMEYGLHVSLKIYSGGLGILAGDYLKQASDSNKNFMAVGLLYRYGYFKQKITYSGDQIAESIPQKFTQLPLIPVRNSNGEWITVKIALPGRSVIAKAWQVNVGRIPLYLLDTDIEENTMEDRTITHLLYGGDREYRLKQELLLGLGGIRLIDKLNKKPDVFHSNEGHSAFIGLERLKNLMEEYKLDFESAKEVVKASTLFTTHTPVPA
;
A
#
# COMPACT_ATOMS: atom_id res chain seq x y z
N MET A 1 12.23 -27.58 38.34
CA MET A 1 12.30 -26.26 39.01
C MET A 1 11.38 -26.24 40.23
N ASN A 2 11.89 -25.78 41.38
CA ASN A 2 11.17 -25.69 42.67
C ASN A 2 9.96 -24.73 42.62
N ILE A 3 8.84 -25.16 43.19
CA ILE A 3 7.48 -24.56 43.11
C ILE A 3 7.35 -23.17 43.79
N LYS A 4 8.39 -22.65 44.46
CA LYS A 4 8.29 -21.46 45.33
C LYS A 4 8.58 -20.08 44.70
N ASN A 5 8.92 -19.98 43.40
CA ASN A 5 9.28 -18.69 42.75
C ASN A 5 8.36 -18.26 41.58
N ARG A 6 7.10 -18.75 41.50
CA ARG A 6 6.19 -18.48 40.36
C ARG A 6 5.61 -17.05 40.28
N ASN A 7 5.82 -16.18 41.27
CA ASN A 7 5.13 -14.88 41.32
C ASN A 7 5.73 -13.77 40.45
N ASN A 8 6.88 -13.96 39.79
CA ASN A 8 7.46 -12.93 38.90
C ASN A 8 8.30 -13.56 37.76
N MET A 9 7.64 -14.08 36.73
CA MET A 9 8.28 -14.76 35.60
C MET A 9 8.51 -13.76 34.45
N LYS A 10 9.68 -13.09 34.43
CA LYS A 10 10.06 -12.18 33.34
C LYS A 10 10.26 -13.01 32.05
N PRO A 11 9.60 -12.68 30.93
CA PRO A 11 9.85 -13.34 29.65
C PRO A 11 11.30 -13.18 29.19
N ASN A 12 11.81 -14.16 28.45
CA ASN A 12 13.12 -14.08 27.80
C ASN A 12 13.04 -13.41 26.45
N TYR A 13 11.96 -13.66 25.69
CA TYR A 13 11.71 -13.13 24.36
C TYR A 13 10.32 -12.50 24.27
N ILE A 14 10.28 -11.34 23.62
CA ILE A 14 9.05 -10.63 23.29
C ILE A 14 8.97 -10.50 21.77
N PHE A 15 7.96 -11.13 21.19
CA PHE A 15 7.51 -10.85 19.83
C PHE A 15 6.36 -9.86 19.91
N GLU A 16 6.46 -8.71 19.27
CA GLU A 16 5.36 -7.75 19.19
C GLU A 16 4.92 -7.60 17.74
N ILE A 17 3.64 -7.85 17.48
CA ILE A 17 3.08 -8.04 16.15
C ILE A 17 2.01 -6.97 15.90
N SER A 18 2.12 -6.29 14.78
CA SER A 18 1.17 -5.26 14.35
C SER A 18 1.22 -5.08 12.84
N TRP A 19 0.07 -4.78 12.25
CA TRP A 19 -0.03 -4.34 10.86
C TRP A 19 0.75 -3.05 10.59
N GLU A 20 1.00 -2.24 11.63
CA GLU A 20 1.63 -0.92 11.50
C GLU A 20 3.16 -0.90 11.69
N ILE A 21 3.80 -2.05 11.93
CA ILE A 21 5.27 -2.12 12.03
C ILE A 21 5.89 -1.90 10.65
N CYS A 22 6.75 -0.89 10.52
CA CYS A 22 7.30 -0.39 9.25
C CYS A 22 6.23 -0.08 8.19
N ASN A 23 5.00 0.23 8.62
CA ASN A 23 3.86 0.47 7.73
C ASN A 23 2.90 1.47 8.39
N LYS A 24 3.18 2.77 8.27
CA LYS A 24 2.40 3.82 8.95
C LYS A 24 0.99 3.94 8.35
N VAL A 25 -0.01 3.43 9.08
CA VAL A 25 -1.44 3.54 8.70
C VAL A 25 -2.21 4.44 9.68
N GLY A 26 -1.91 4.38 10.98
CA GLY A 26 -2.69 5.02 12.01
C GLY A 26 -1.88 5.38 13.26
N GLY A 27 -2.58 5.43 14.40
CA GLY A 27 -1.98 5.80 15.68
C GLY A 27 -1.19 4.67 16.34
N ILE A 28 -1.36 3.41 15.89
CA ILE A 28 -0.68 2.26 16.51
C ILE A 28 0.81 2.29 16.16
N TYR A 29 1.15 2.74 14.96
CA TYR A 29 2.52 3.08 14.57
C TYR A 29 3.19 3.95 15.63
N THR A 30 2.54 5.05 16.05
CA THR A 30 3.09 5.98 17.04
C THR A 30 3.24 5.32 18.41
N VAL A 31 2.29 4.49 18.84
CA VAL A 31 2.39 3.71 20.10
C VAL A 31 3.68 2.88 20.07
N LEU A 32 3.83 2.06 19.03
CA LEU A 32 4.88 1.06 18.95
C LEU A 32 6.24 1.73 18.75
N ALA A 33 6.32 2.73 17.87
CA ALA A 33 7.56 3.44 17.58
C ALA A 33 8.10 4.20 18.80
N SER A 34 7.24 4.92 19.52
CA SER A 34 7.67 5.69 20.71
C SER A 34 7.97 4.79 21.91
N LYS A 35 7.32 3.63 22.02
CA LYS A 35 7.56 2.64 23.08
C LYS A 35 8.84 1.83 22.88
N ALA A 36 9.21 1.56 21.63
CA ALA A 36 10.22 0.58 21.25
C ALA A 36 11.55 0.73 22.02
N LYS A 37 12.07 1.96 22.13
CA LYS A 37 13.34 2.26 22.81
C LYS A 37 13.33 1.79 24.27
N VAL A 38 12.29 2.12 25.03
CA VAL A 38 12.17 1.77 26.46
C VAL A 38 12.09 0.25 26.67
N ILE A 39 11.44 -0.46 25.75
CA ILE A 39 11.34 -1.93 25.81
C ILE A 39 12.69 -2.56 25.44
N GLN A 40 13.36 -2.04 24.41
CA GLN A 40 14.66 -2.54 23.98
C GLN A 40 15.73 -2.34 25.06
N GLU A 41 15.68 -1.28 25.87
CA GLU A 41 16.56 -1.13 27.03
C GLU A 41 16.39 -2.26 28.09
N GLN A 42 15.25 -2.96 28.09
CA GLN A 42 14.94 -4.06 29.02
C GLN A 42 15.17 -5.46 28.46
N PHE A 43 15.13 -5.62 27.13
CA PHE A 43 15.15 -6.89 26.41
C PHE A 43 16.25 -7.00 25.34
N ASN A 44 16.95 -5.92 25.02
CA ASN A 44 17.93 -5.83 23.93
C ASN A 44 17.36 -6.41 22.62
N ASP A 45 18.16 -7.19 21.90
CA ASP A 45 17.77 -7.87 20.65
C ASP A 45 16.83 -9.08 20.87
N ASN A 46 16.37 -9.34 22.11
CA ASN A 46 15.29 -10.29 22.38
C ASN A 46 13.89 -9.67 22.24
N TYR A 47 13.81 -8.37 21.97
CA TYR A 47 12.59 -7.68 21.55
C TYR A 47 12.54 -7.61 20.02
N ILE A 48 11.63 -8.39 19.43
CA ILE A 48 11.53 -8.57 17.98
C ILE A 48 10.14 -8.12 17.54
N LEU A 49 10.09 -7.24 16.54
CA LEU A 49 8.85 -6.75 15.96
C LEU A 49 8.53 -7.51 14.67
N ILE A 50 7.26 -7.82 14.44
CA ILE A 50 6.79 -8.52 13.25
C ILE A 50 5.74 -7.67 12.52
N GLY A 51 6.03 -7.30 11.27
CA GLY A 51 5.17 -6.49 10.41
C GLY A 51 4.86 -7.15 9.07
N PRO A 52 3.88 -6.65 8.32
CA PRO A 52 3.53 -7.18 7.01
C PRO A 52 4.52 -6.66 5.95
N ASP A 53 5.04 -7.54 5.09
CA ASP A 53 5.84 -7.12 3.93
C ASP A 53 4.91 -6.65 2.80
N VAL A 54 4.28 -5.48 2.94
CA VAL A 54 3.28 -4.96 1.95
C VAL A 54 3.86 -3.93 0.98
N TRP A 55 5.05 -3.40 1.27
CA TRP A 55 5.77 -2.46 0.41
C TRP A 55 6.50 -3.23 -0.72
N LYS A 56 5.72 -3.83 -1.62
CA LYS A 56 6.23 -4.66 -2.75
C LYS A 56 6.45 -3.88 -4.05
N GLU A 57 6.04 -2.61 -4.10
CA GLU A 57 6.09 -1.75 -5.29
C GLU A 57 7.52 -1.28 -5.66
N THR A 58 7.64 -0.31 -6.57
CA THR A 58 8.93 0.28 -7.02
C THR A 58 9.55 1.26 -6.02
N THR A 59 8.86 1.60 -4.93
CA THR A 59 9.36 2.53 -3.91
C THR A 59 9.90 1.76 -2.71
N PRO A 60 11.16 2.00 -2.28
CA PRO A 60 11.69 1.38 -1.08
C PRO A 60 10.89 1.82 0.16
N ASN A 61 10.75 0.92 1.14
CA ASN A 61 10.09 1.24 2.41
C ASN A 61 10.99 2.20 3.22
N PRO A 62 10.57 3.45 3.49
CA PRO A 62 11.40 4.44 4.19
C PRO A 62 11.66 4.09 5.67
N ASP A 63 10.81 3.24 6.25
CA ASP A 63 10.84 2.87 7.66
C ASP A 63 11.61 1.58 7.94
N PHE A 64 12.06 0.85 6.92
CA PHE A 64 12.73 -0.44 7.09
C PHE A 64 14.17 -0.41 6.58
N ILE A 65 15.12 -0.61 7.49
CA ILE A 65 16.54 -0.77 7.18
C ILE A 65 16.82 -2.27 7.04
N GLU A 66 16.88 -2.77 5.82
CA GLU A 66 17.09 -4.20 5.56
C GLU A 66 18.51 -4.63 5.94
N GLU A 67 18.61 -5.74 6.69
CA GLU A 67 19.86 -6.40 7.06
C GLU A 67 19.79 -7.87 6.60
N PRO A 68 20.25 -8.18 5.37
CA PRO A 68 20.11 -9.50 4.76
C PRO A 68 20.81 -10.65 5.50
N ASP A 69 21.79 -10.36 6.36
CA ASP A 69 22.50 -11.39 7.13
C ASP A 69 21.89 -11.60 8.52
N LEU A 70 20.99 -10.71 8.96
CA LEU A 70 20.32 -10.84 10.25
C LEU A 70 19.45 -12.10 10.28
N LEU A 71 19.66 -12.95 11.30
CA LEU A 71 18.97 -14.24 11.48
C LEU A 71 19.12 -15.18 10.26
N SER A 72 20.24 -15.13 9.53
CA SER A 72 20.50 -15.95 8.34
C SER A 72 20.24 -17.44 8.54
N ASP A 73 20.68 -18.00 9.67
CA ASP A 73 20.58 -19.42 9.96
C ASP A 73 19.11 -19.87 10.12
N TRP A 74 18.30 -19.04 10.80
CA TRP A 74 16.87 -19.29 10.94
C TRP A 74 16.12 -19.06 9.64
N LYS A 75 16.46 -18.04 8.84
CA LYS A 75 15.77 -17.76 7.58
C LYS A 75 15.80 -18.94 6.61
N ALA A 76 16.88 -19.71 6.60
CA ALA A 76 16.97 -20.93 5.80
C ALA A 76 15.96 -21.99 6.28
N ALA A 77 15.79 -22.16 7.60
CA ALA A 77 14.78 -23.05 8.17
C ALA A 77 13.36 -22.55 7.89
N ALA A 78 13.09 -21.26 8.12
CA ALA A 78 11.81 -20.62 7.85
C ALA A 78 11.39 -20.78 6.38
N TRP A 79 12.33 -20.65 5.43
CA TRP A 79 12.05 -20.87 4.01
C TRP A 79 11.56 -22.30 3.72
N ASN A 80 12.14 -23.31 4.37
CA ASN A 80 11.72 -24.71 4.21
C ASN A 80 10.33 -24.98 4.80
N GLU A 81 9.92 -24.19 5.79
CA GLU A 81 8.57 -24.18 6.37
C GLU A 81 7.57 -23.38 5.50
N GLY A 82 8.03 -22.78 4.40
CA GLY A 82 7.22 -21.97 3.49
C GLY A 82 7.04 -20.52 3.93
N LEU A 83 7.82 -20.06 4.93
CA LEU A 83 7.84 -18.67 5.38
C LEU A 83 8.85 -17.86 4.56
N LYS A 84 8.34 -16.84 3.88
CA LYS A 84 9.16 -15.84 3.20
C LYS A 84 9.24 -14.60 4.07
N VAL A 85 10.45 -14.24 4.50
CA VAL A 85 10.67 -13.13 5.42
C VAL A 85 11.83 -12.26 4.99
N ARG A 86 11.74 -10.97 5.30
CA ARG A 86 12.84 -10.00 5.25
C ARG A 86 13.18 -9.58 6.67
N THR A 87 14.47 -9.45 6.95
CA THR A 87 14.98 -9.13 8.29
C THR A 87 15.74 -7.82 8.24
N GLY A 88 15.63 -7.02 9.30
CA GLY A 88 16.26 -5.73 9.36
C GLY A 88 15.96 -5.02 10.67
N ARG A 89 16.02 -3.69 10.64
CA ARG A 89 15.70 -2.83 11.78
C ARG A 89 14.71 -1.76 11.39
N TRP A 90 13.82 -1.41 12.33
CA TRP A 90 12.92 -0.27 12.14
C TRP A 90 13.71 1.03 12.21
N ASN A 91 13.53 1.91 11.22
CA ASN A 91 14.16 3.23 11.13
C ASN A 91 13.55 4.26 12.11
N ILE A 92 13.63 3.96 13.41
CA ILE A 92 13.15 4.79 14.52
C ILE A 92 14.19 4.83 15.64
N ALA A 93 13.92 5.60 16.70
CA ALA A 93 14.74 5.58 17.90
C ALA A 93 14.83 4.16 18.49
N GLY A 94 16.05 3.69 18.76
CA GLY A 94 16.34 2.32 19.25
C GLY A 94 16.75 1.33 18.15
N LYS A 95 16.27 1.50 16.91
CA LYS A 95 16.53 0.56 15.79
C LYS A 95 16.27 -0.91 16.18
N PRO A 96 15.08 -1.25 16.69
CA PRO A 96 14.78 -2.62 17.12
C PRO A 96 14.72 -3.57 15.92
N ILE A 97 14.94 -4.87 16.17
CA ILE A 97 14.88 -5.91 15.13
C ILE A 97 13.45 -6.03 14.59
N VAL A 98 13.33 -6.10 13.27
CA VAL A 98 12.07 -6.31 12.55
C VAL A 98 12.17 -7.52 11.63
N ILE A 99 11.10 -8.31 11.61
CA ILE A 99 10.83 -9.33 10.61
C ILE A 99 9.60 -8.90 9.81
N LEU A 100 9.77 -8.62 8.53
CA LEU A 100 8.67 -8.39 7.60
C LEU A 100 8.28 -9.70 6.94
N VAL A 101 6.99 -10.05 7.01
CA VAL A 101 6.48 -11.36 6.59
C VAL A 101 5.73 -11.23 5.28
N ASP A 102 6.13 -12.00 4.27
CA ASP A 102 5.35 -12.22 3.07
C ASP A 102 4.35 -13.35 3.32
N PHE A 103 3.13 -12.97 3.67
CA PHE A 103 2.02 -13.87 4.00
C PHE A 103 1.19 -14.32 2.79
N THR A 104 1.58 -13.92 1.59
CA THR A 104 0.70 -14.04 0.42
C THR A 104 0.66 -15.41 -0.23
N PRO A 105 1.66 -16.31 -0.04
CA PRO A 105 1.48 -17.72 -0.36
C PRO A 105 0.30 -18.37 0.39
N LEU A 106 -0.23 -17.75 1.44
CA LEU A 106 -1.39 -18.26 2.18
C LEU A 106 -2.73 -18.00 1.49
N PHE A 107 -2.82 -17.10 0.50
CA PHE A 107 -4.10 -16.81 -0.15
C PHE A 107 -4.70 -18.01 -0.90
N SER A 108 -3.85 -18.84 -1.51
CA SER A 108 -4.29 -20.10 -2.13
C SER A 108 -4.76 -21.14 -1.11
N LYS A 109 -4.44 -20.96 0.18
CA LYS A 109 -4.82 -21.83 1.30
C LYS A 109 -5.85 -21.18 2.24
N LYS A 110 -6.39 -20.01 1.89
CA LYS A 110 -7.24 -19.22 2.79
C LYS A 110 -8.46 -20.01 3.28
N ASP A 111 -9.07 -20.80 2.39
CA ASP A 111 -10.30 -21.53 2.70
C ASP A 111 -10.02 -22.69 3.66
N ASP A 112 -8.90 -23.39 3.49
CA ASP A 112 -8.45 -24.42 4.44
C ASP A 112 -8.12 -23.82 5.80
N ILE A 113 -7.43 -22.68 5.82
CA ILE A 113 -7.07 -21.96 7.06
C ILE A 113 -8.34 -21.55 7.80
N PHE A 114 -9.28 -20.89 7.12
CA PHE A 114 -10.53 -20.46 7.74
C PHE A 114 -11.41 -21.63 8.17
N THR A 115 -11.42 -22.74 7.41
CA THR A 115 -12.11 -23.97 7.81
C THR A 115 -11.58 -24.49 9.15
N LYS A 116 -10.26 -24.58 9.30
CA LYS A 116 -9.62 -24.99 10.58
C LYS A 116 -9.93 -24.03 11.72
N LEU A 117 -9.91 -22.72 11.47
CA LEU A 117 -10.23 -21.72 12.49
C LEU A 117 -11.71 -21.76 12.89
N TRP A 118 -12.62 -22.06 11.97
CA TRP A 118 -14.03 -22.32 12.27
C TRP A 118 -14.22 -23.61 13.07
N GLU A 119 -13.55 -24.69 12.70
CA GLU A 119 -13.62 -25.97 13.40
C GLU A 119 -13.13 -25.84 14.85
N GLY A 120 -11.96 -25.21 15.05
CA GLY A 120 -11.33 -25.05 16.35
C GLY A 120 -11.94 -23.97 17.24
N PHE A 121 -12.30 -22.82 16.66
CA PHE A 121 -12.68 -21.62 17.44
C PHE A 121 -14.05 -21.04 17.10
N LYS A 122 -14.76 -21.59 16.11
CA LYS A 122 -16.02 -21.04 15.58
C LYS A 122 -15.85 -19.61 15.04
N LEU A 123 -14.70 -19.33 14.43
CA LEU A 123 -14.40 -18.06 13.78
C LEU A 123 -15.26 -17.83 12.54
N ASP A 124 -16.12 -16.82 12.57
CA ASP A 124 -16.95 -16.45 11.42
C ASP A 124 -16.18 -15.61 10.42
N SER A 125 -15.68 -16.24 9.35
CA SER A 125 -14.97 -15.58 8.24
C SER A 125 -15.82 -15.42 6.97
N LEU A 126 -17.07 -15.91 6.94
CA LEU A 126 -17.88 -16.03 5.73
C LEU A 126 -18.20 -14.67 5.08
N HIS A 127 -18.33 -13.63 5.90
CA HIS A 127 -18.65 -12.27 5.47
C HIS A 127 -17.41 -11.36 5.43
N GLY A 128 -16.22 -11.94 5.61
CA GLY A 128 -14.95 -11.24 5.58
C GLY A 128 -14.67 -10.70 4.18
N GLN A 129 -14.58 -9.38 4.07
CA GLN A 129 -14.13 -8.72 2.85
C GLN A 129 -12.60 -8.79 2.72
N TRP A 130 -12.05 -8.21 1.65
CA TRP A 130 -10.61 -8.31 1.37
C TRP A 130 -9.74 -7.70 2.48
N ASP A 131 -10.16 -6.58 3.06
CA ASP A 131 -9.48 -5.99 4.21
C ASP A 131 -9.38 -6.95 5.43
N TYR A 132 -10.39 -7.81 5.61
CA TYR A 132 -10.38 -8.87 6.61
C TYR A 132 -9.47 -10.04 6.22
N ILE A 133 -9.63 -10.58 5.01
CA ILE A 133 -8.89 -11.77 4.56
C ILE A 133 -7.39 -11.48 4.53
N GLU A 134 -6.99 -10.32 4.01
CA GLU A 134 -5.58 -9.93 3.90
C GLU A 134 -4.91 -9.89 5.28
N SER A 135 -5.54 -9.14 6.20
CA SER A 135 -5.06 -9.00 7.57
C SER A 135 -5.06 -10.35 8.30
N ALA A 136 -6.09 -11.16 8.14
CA ALA A 136 -6.18 -12.49 8.75
C ALA A 136 -5.06 -13.43 8.28
N MET A 137 -4.66 -13.38 7.01
CA MET A 137 -3.52 -14.17 6.51
C MET A 137 -2.20 -13.66 7.09
N PHE A 138 -2.02 -12.35 7.22
CA PHE A 138 -0.85 -11.80 7.91
C PHE A 138 -0.76 -12.26 9.35
N GLY A 139 -1.83 -12.13 10.15
CA GLY A 139 -1.83 -12.58 11.54
C GLY A 139 -1.47 -14.07 11.67
N TYR A 140 -2.00 -14.91 10.79
CA TYR A 140 -1.69 -16.34 10.74
C TYR A 140 -0.20 -16.59 10.44
N ALA A 141 0.33 -15.93 9.41
CA ALA A 141 1.76 -16.02 9.05
C ALA A 141 2.68 -15.52 10.17
N ALA A 142 2.30 -14.43 10.85
CA ALA A 142 3.05 -13.89 11.98
C ALA A 142 3.08 -14.88 13.15
N GLY A 143 1.98 -15.58 13.44
CA GLY A 143 1.94 -16.68 14.41
C GLY A 143 2.92 -17.80 14.04
N HIS A 144 2.97 -18.19 12.76
CA HIS A 144 3.91 -19.21 12.27
C HIS A 144 5.37 -18.77 12.37
N VAL A 145 5.68 -17.49 12.12
CA VAL A 145 7.03 -16.93 12.34
C VAL A 145 7.45 -17.01 13.81
N VAL A 146 6.54 -16.67 14.73
CA VAL A 146 6.81 -16.75 16.18
C VAL A 146 7.10 -18.18 16.60
N GLU A 147 6.31 -19.15 16.15
CA GLU A 147 6.53 -20.57 16.39
C GLU A 147 7.90 -21.01 15.85
N SER A 148 8.12 -20.80 14.55
CA SER A 148 9.34 -21.20 13.82
C SER A 148 10.61 -20.71 14.51
N LEU A 149 10.69 -19.41 14.82
CA LEU A 149 11.87 -18.82 15.45
C LEU A 149 12.04 -19.26 16.91
N SER A 150 10.94 -19.47 17.63
CA SER A 150 11.00 -19.96 19.01
C SER A 150 11.51 -21.41 19.07
N HIS A 151 11.05 -22.27 18.16
CA HIS A 151 11.52 -23.66 18.07
C HIS A 151 12.96 -23.75 17.58
N PHE A 152 13.35 -22.95 16.57
CA PHE A 152 14.71 -22.91 16.05
C PHE A 152 15.76 -22.60 17.13
N ARG A 153 15.40 -21.74 18.10
CA ARG A 153 16.28 -21.40 19.23
C ARG A 153 16.39 -22.50 20.28
N GLY A 154 15.59 -23.56 20.19
CA GLY A 154 15.89 -24.89 20.73
C GLY A 154 15.94 -25.04 22.25
N ASN A 155 15.39 -24.11 23.04
CA ASN A 155 15.46 -24.20 24.50
C ASN A 155 14.08 -24.08 25.15
N SER A 156 13.57 -25.21 25.64
CA SER A 156 12.28 -25.35 26.33
C SER A 156 12.17 -24.53 27.63
N ASP A 157 13.30 -24.07 28.19
CA ASP A 157 13.32 -23.26 29.41
C ASP A 157 13.12 -21.75 29.12
N LEU A 158 13.16 -21.32 27.85
CA LEU A 158 12.94 -19.93 27.49
C LEU A 158 11.46 -19.58 27.47
N VAL A 159 11.08 -18.58 28.25
CA VAL A 159 9.73 -18.05 28.29
C VAL A 159 9.54 -17.05 27.14
N THR A 160 8.74 -17.43 26.16
CA THR A 160 8.39 -16.57 25.01
C THR A 160 7.00 -15.99 25.16
N VAL A 161 6.86 -14.69 24.90
CA VAL A 161 5.56 -14.01 24.79
C VAL A 161 5.41 -13.39 23.41
N ALA A 162 4.23 -13.55 22.83
CA ALA A 162 3.81 -12.96 21.57
C ALA A 162 2.63 -12.00 21.80
N HIS A 163 2.85 -10.73 21.52
CA HIS A 163 1.91 -9.64 21.76
C HIS A 163 1.34 -9.13 20.44
N PHE A 164 0.06 -9.37 20.23
CA PHE A 164 -0.71 -9.03 19.05
C PHE A 164 -1.51 -7.75 19.27
N HIS A 165 -1.32 -6.76 18.39
CA HIS A 165 -2.08 -5.51 18.39
C HIS A 165 -3.18 -5.53 17.34
N GLU A 166 -4.41 -5.32 17.81
CA GLU A 166 -5.66 -5.28 17.05
C GLU A 166 -6.01 -6.53 16.24
N TRP A 167 -7.26 -6.56 15.78
CA TRP A 167 -7.87 -7.69 15.07
C TRP A 167 -7.11 -8.13 13.80
N MET A 168 -6.33 -7.25 13.20
CA MET A 168 -5.54 -7.54 12.00
C MET A 168 -4.44 -8.56 12.27
N THR A 169 -4.07 -8.78 13.52
CA THR A 169 -3.04 -9.74 13.91
C THR A 169 -3.59 -10.94 14.69
N ALA A 170 -4.89 -10.92 14.99
CA ALA A 170 -5.55 -11.80 15.93
C ALA A 170 -5.57 -13.28 15.53
N THR A 171 -5.54 -13.60 14.23
CA THR A 171 -5.43 -14.99 13.74
C THR A 171 -4.13 -15.65 14.18
N GLY A 172 -3.08 -14.87 14.46
CA GLY A 172 -1.83 -15.38 15.01
C GLY A 172 -1.96 -15.91 16.44
N ILE A 173 -2.87 -15.33 17.23
CA ILE A 173 -3.21 -15.88 18.56
C ILE A 173 -3.85 -17.26 18.39
N LEU A 174 -4.83 -17.38 17.50
CA LEU A 174 -5.55 -18.63 17.27
C LEU A 174 -4.60 -19.71 16.75
N TYR A 175 -3.70 -19.35 15.83
CA TYR A 175 -2.63 -20.21 15.34
C TYR A 175 -1.77 -20.75 16.49
N LEU A 176 -1.20 -19.86 17.31
CA LEU A 176 -0.31 -20.24 18.40
C LEU A 176 -1.01 -21.06 19.48
N LYS A 177 -2.31 -20.85 19.71
CA LYS A 177 -3.09 -21.66 20.66
C LYS A 177 -3.18 -23.13 20.24
N THR A 178 -3.12 -23.40 18.93
CA THR A 178 -3.14 -24.76 18.40
C THR A 178 -1.72 -25.32 18.22
N SER A 179 -0.82 -24.56 17.59
CA SER A 179 0.49 -25.08 17.16
C SER A 179 1.58 -24.98 18.23
N ALA A 180 1.58 -23.91 19.03
CA ALA A 180 2.62 -23.65 20.04
C ALA A 180 2.02 -23.11 21.36
N PRO A 181 1.18 -23.88 22.05
CA PRO A 181 0.45 -23.43 23.25
C PRO A 181 1.35 -23.04 24.43
N GLN A 182 2.63 -23.39 24.42
CA GLN A 182 3.63 -22.95 25.40
C GLN A 182 4.01 -21.47 25.27
N ILE A 183 3.73 -20.84 24.13
CA ILE A 183 3.99 -19.41 23.91
C ILE A 183 2.85 -18.59 24.51
N GLY A 184 3.18 -17.66 25.41
CA GLY A 184 2.20 -16.78 26.03
C GLY A 184 1.69 -15.75 25.03
N THR A 185 0.38 -15.63 24.86
CA THR A 185 -0.20 -14.66 23.93
C THR A 185 -0.82 -13.46 24.64
N VAL A 186 -0.48 -12.24 24.20
CA VAL A 186 -1.14 -11.01 24.64
C VAL A 186 -1.93 -10.42 23.48
N PHE A 187 -3.16 -9.97 23.74
CA PHE A 187 -3.97 -9.25 22.78
C PHE A 187 -4.30 -7.85 23.30
N THR A 188 -3.91 -6.82 22.57
CA THR A 188 -4.35 -5.45 22.85
C THR A 188 -5.24 -4.94 21.73
N THR A 189 -6.48 -4.61 22.08
CA THR A 189 -7.34 -3.80 21.21
C THR A 189 -7.25 -2.32 21.64
N HIS A 190 -6.95 -1.45 20.69
CA HIS A 190 -6.91 -0.01 20.89
C HIS A 190 -8.28 0.62 20.66
N ALA A 191 -9.15 -0.02 19.89
CA ALA A 191 -10.55 0.36 19.70
C ALA A 191 -11.37 -0.86 19.31
N THR A 192 -12.64 -0.96 19.75
CA THR A 192 -13.50 -2.03 19.26
C THR A 192 -14.02 -1.71 17.86
N ALA A 193 -13.97 -2.67 16.92
CA ALA A 193 -14.51 -2.44 15.57
C ALA A 193 -16.00 -2.05 15.62
N LEU A 194 -16.75 -2.66 16.54
CA LEU A 194 -18.18 -2.39 16.70
C LEU A 194 -18.46 -1.02 17.35
N GLY A 195 -17.71 -0.64 18.39
CA GLY A 195 -17.85 0.68 19.03
C GLY A 195 -17.56 1.82 18.07
N ARG A 196 -16.49 1.69 17.27
CA ARG A 196 -16.17 2.63 16.20
C ARG A 196 -17.29 2.71 15.15
N SER A 197 -17.86 1.58 14.73
CA SER A 197 -18.95 1.55 13.76
C SER A 197 -20.25 2.17 14.29
N ILE A 198 -20.62 1.90 15.55
CA ILE A 198 -21.79 2.50 16.21
C ILE A 198 -21.64 4.02 16.25
N ALA A 199 -20.52 4.51 16.79
CA ALA A 199 -20.26 5.93 16.94
C ALA A 199 -20.15 6.65 15.58
N GLY A 200 -19.41 6.05 14.63
CA GLY A 200 -19.22 6.61 13.30
C GLY A 200 -20.49 6.69 12.45
N ASN A 201 -21.48 5.84 12.71
CA ASN A 201 -22.80 5.88 12.08
C ASN A 201 -23.82 6.72 12.88
N GLY A 202 -23.37 7.44 13.92
CA GLY A 202 -24.17 8.40 14.67
C GLY A 202 -25.15 7.80 15.69
N TYR A 203 -25.00 6.52 16.03
CA TYR A 203 -25.81 5.86 17.07
C TYR A 203 -25.25 6.16 18.48
N PRO A 204 -26.11 6.22 19.52
CA PRO A 204 -25.69 6.43 20.91
C PRO A 204 -24.94 5.21 21.46
N LEU A 205 -23.61 5.29 21.50
CA LEU A 205 -22.76 4.19 21.94
C LEU A 205 -22.85 3.93 23.44
N TYR A 206 -22.65 4.94 24.29
CA TYR A 206 -22.41 4.74 25.71
C TYR A 206 -23.69 4.64 26.53
N GLU A 207 -24.73 5.43 26.22
CA GLU A 207 -26.03 5.37 26.89
C GLU A 207 -26.70 4.02 26.65
N ASN A 208 -26.60 3.50 25.43
CA ASN A 208 -27.25 2.26 25.01
C ASN A 208 -26.32 1.04 25.02
N LEU A 209 -25.07 1.18 25.50
CA LEU A 209 -24.02 0.15 25.40
C LEU A 209 -24.51 -1.22 25.86
N LYS A 210 -25.15 -1.28 27.04
CA LYS A 210 -25.61 -2.53 27.68
C LYS A 210 -26.76 -3.21 26.94
N ASN A 211 -27.51 -2.46 26.13
CA ASN A 211 -28.71 -2.95 25.46
C ASN A 211 -28.44 -3.40 24.02
N TYR A 212 -27.23 -3.16 23.50
CA TYR A 212 -26.88 -3.61 22.15
C TYR A 212 -26.70 -5.12 22.09
N ASP A 213 -27.42 -5.74 21.16
CA ASP A 213 -27.14 -7.08 20.68
C ASP A 213 -25.92 -7.03 19.75
N THR A 214 -24.79 -7.56 20.22
CA THR A 214 -23.51 -7.52 19.52
C THR A 214 -23.61 -8.10 18.10
N VAL A 215 -24.30 -9.24 17.94
CA VAL A 215 -24.37 -9.94 16.65
C VAL A 215 -25.18 -9.13 15.65
N LYS A 216 -26.37 -8.67 16.06
CA LYS A 216 -27.24 -7.86 15.18
C LYS A 216 -26.58 -6.53 14.79
N MET A 217 -25.88 -5.89 15.72
CA MET A 217 -25.18 -4.63 15.41
C MET A 217 -23.97 -4.87 14.49
N ALA A 218 -23.24 -5.97 14.68
CA ALA A 218 -22.13 -6.32 13.80
C ALA A 218 -22.60 -6.66 12.39
N GLU A 219 -23.75 -7.33 12.24
CA GLU A 219 -24.41 -7.56 10.94
C GLU A 219 -24.85 -6.25 10.30
N LYS A 220 -25.53 -5.38 11.07
CA LYS A 220 -26.03 -4.09 10.60
C LYS A 220 -24.93 -3.21 9.98
N PHE A 221 -23.74 -3.23 10.55
CA PHE A 221 -22.61 -2.43 10.05
C PHE A 221 -21.62 -3.23 9.19
N ASN A 222 -21.97 -4.45 8.79
CA ASN A 222 -21.13 -5.32 7.97
C ASN A 222 -19.70 -5.54 8.55
N VAL A 223 -19.62 -5.71 9.87
CA VAL A 223 -18.37 -5.98 10.62
C VAL A 223 -18.41 -7.30 11.37
N ARG A 224 -19.32 -8.22 11.02
CA ARG A 224 -19.51 -9.52 11.68
C ARG A 224 -18.22 -10.32 11.81
N SER A 225 -17.46 -10.49 10.72
CA SER A 225 -16.21 -11.26 10.77
C SER A 225 -15.10 -10.60 11.58
N LYS A 226 -15.00 -9.27 11.55
CA LYS A 226 -14.05 -8.51 12.39
C LYS A 226 -14.39 -8.65 13.87
N ASN A 227 -15.67 -8.46 14.23
CA ASN A 227 -16.15 -8.60 15.60
C ASN A 227 -16.00 -10.04 16.12
N SER A 228 -16.27 -11.06 15.29
CA SER A 228 -16.04 -12.46 15.62
C SER A 228 -14.56 -12.71 15.95
N LEU A 229 -13.65 -12.26 15.08
CA LEU A 229 -12.21 -12.41 15.28
C LEU A 229 -11.71 -11.69 16.55
N GLU A 230 -12.13 -10.44 16.77
CA GLU A 230 -11.79 -9.67 17.97
C GLU A 230 -12.26 -10.37 19.25
N THR A 231 -13.51 -10.83 19.25
CA THR A 231 -14.13 -11.48 20.41
C THR A 231 -13.38 -12.76 20.76
N ILE A 232 -13.15 -13.62 19.77
CA ILE A 232 -12.47 -14.89 19.97
C ILE A 232 -11.03 -14.63 20.41
N ALA A 233 -10.30 -13.72 19.77
CA ALA A 233 -8.93 -13.40 20.15
C ALA A 233 -8.82 -12.86 21.58
N ALA A 234 -9.72 -11.97 22.01
CA ALA A 234 -9.77 -11.49 23.37
C ALA A 234 -10.06 -12.59 24.41
N GLN A 235 -10.90 -13.57 24.05
CA GLN A 235 -11.22 -14.71 24.90
C GLN A 235 -10.09 -15.74 24.95
N GLN A 236 -9.38 -15.96 23.84
CA GLN A 236 -8.33 -16.96 23.71
C GLN A 236 -6.96 -16.48 24.19
N ALA A 237 -6.68 -15.17 24.13
CA ALA A 237 -5.39 -14.62 24.57
C ALA A 237 -5.10 -14.94 26.04
N ASP A 238 -3.83 -15.22 26.34
CA ASP A 238 -3.40 -15.41 27.74
C ASP A 238 -3.42 -14.13 28.53
N SER A 239 -3.24 -12.96 27.93
CA SER A 239 -3.55 -11.68 28.57
C SER A 239 -4.27 -10.79 27.59
N PHE A 240 -5.45 -10.30 27.96
CA PHE A 240 -6.21 -9.35 27.15
C PHE A 240 -6.09 -7.95 27.73
N THR A 241 -5.78 -6.94 26.92
CA THR A 241 -5.61 -5.56 27.37
C THR A 241 -6.33 -4.56 26.46
N THR A 242 -6.63 -3.38 27.01
CA THR A 242 -7.11 -2.21 26.27
C THR A 242 -6.30 -0.98 26.68
N VAL A 243 -6.43 0.11 25.93
CA VAL A 243 -5.67 1.35 26.18
C VAL A 243 -6.33 2.29 27.19
N SER A 244 -7.60 2.06 27.55
CA SER A 244 -8.35 2.85 28.51
C SER A 244 -9.47 2.06 29.18
N ASN A 245 -10.03 2.60 30.27
CA ASN A 245 -11.17 1.97 30.93
C ASN A 245 -12.46 2.13 30.13
N ILE A 246 -12.63 3.21 29.35
CA ILE A 246 -13.84 3.40 28.54
C ILE A 246 -13.91 2.32 27.45
N THR A 247 -12.80 2.02 26.79
CA THR A 247 -12.71 0.90 25.85
C THR A 247 -12.85 -0.44 26.58
N ALA A 248 -12.38 -0.56 27.83
CA ALA A 248 -12.61 -1.77 28.63
C ALA A 248 -14.10 -2.05 28.90
N LEU A 249 -14.94 -0.99 29.01
CA LEU A 249 -16.40 -1.15 29.11
C LEU A 249 -16.99 -1.67 27.80
N GLU A 250 -16.54 -1.15 26.66
CA GLU A 250 -16.93 -1.68 25.34
C GLU A 250 -16.57 -3.15 25.21
N CYS A 251 -15.32 -3.54 25.51
CA CYS A 251 -14.89 -4.94 25.40
C CYS A 251 -15.66 -5.87 26.33
N LYS A 252 -16.02 -5.41 27.54
CA LYS A 252 -16.87 -6.18 28.45
C LYS A 252 -18.23 -6.48 27.81
N GLN A 253 -18.83 -5.52 27.10
CA GLN A 253 -20.11 -5.71 26.41
C GLN A 253 -19.95 -6.55 25.14
N PHE A 254 -19.09 -6.12 24.22
CA PHE A 254 -19.03 -6.67 22.88
C PHE A 254 -18.28 -8.00 22.81
N TYR A 255 -17.27 -8.20 23.66
CA TYR A 255 -16.46 -9.43 23.63
C TYR A 255 -16.77 -10.38 24.78
N ASN A 256 -17.66 -9.97 25.70
CA ASN A 256 -17.95 -10.69 26.94
C ASN A 256 -16.66 -11.03 27.74
N LYS A 257 -15.65 -10.14 27.67
CA LYS A 257 -14.35 -10.31 28.31
C LYS A 257 -13.88 -8.97 28.86
N LYS A 258 -13.62 -8.92 30.17
CA LYS A 258 -12.97 -7.78 30.78
C LYS A 258 -11.45 -7.86 30.53
N PRO A 259 -10.79 -6.75 30.12
CA PRO A 259 -9.33 -6.69 30.05
C PRO A 259 -8.67 -7.02 31.40
N ASP A 260 -7.56 -7.75 31.33
CA ASP A 260 -6.70 -8.12 32.46
C ASP A 260 -5.85 -6.93 32.94
N GLU A 261 -5.47 -6.02 32.04
CA GLU A 261 -4.65 -4.85 32.31
C GLU A 261 -5.03 -3.70 31.36
N ILE A 262 -4.82 -2.45 31.80
CA ILE A 262 -5.00 -1.27 30.95
C ILE A 262 -3.61 -0.77 30.54
N THR A 263 -3.24 -1.05 29.30
CA THR A 263 -1.95 -0.67 28.72
C THR A 263 -2.03 0.74 28.17
N ILE A 264 -1.94 1.72 29.08
CA ILE A 264 -2.04 3.14 28.74
C ILE A 264 -0.92 3.52 27.76
N ASN A 265 -1.32 4.26 26.73
CA ASN A 265 -0.44 4.79 25.71
C ASN A 265 0.39 5.97 26.25
N GLY A 266 1.71 5.85 26.19
CA GLY A 266 2.65 6.91 26.56
C GLY A 266 3.23 7.68 25.37
N PHE A 267 4.15 8.59 25.66
CA PHE A 267 4.94 9.29 24.65
C PHE A 267 6.44 9.32 25.01
N ASP A 268 7.27 9.68 24.04
CA ASP A 268 8.71 9.89 24.19
C ASP A 268 9.02 11.39 24.37
N GLU A 269 9.70 11.79 25.43
CA GLU A 269 10.04 13.21 25.66
C GLU A 269 11.19 13.74 24.78
N HIS A 270 11.95 12.87 24.11
CA HIS A 270 13.16 13.27 23.38
C HIS A 270 12.88 14.17 22.18
N PHE A 271 11.67 14.08 21.59
CA PHE A 271 11.29 14.93 20.45
C PHE A 271 10.74 16.30 20.87
N ILE A 272 10.58 16.56 22.17
CA ILE A 272 10.09 17.84 22.70
C ILE A 272 11.26 18.82 22.83
N PRO A 273 11.21 20.00 22.16
CA PRO A 273 12.25 21.02 22.27
C PRO A 273 12.41 21.52 23.72
N LYS A 274 13.64 21.83 24.14
CA LYS A 274 13.95 22.29 25.51
C LYS A 274 14.56 23.69 25.51
N GLY A 275 14.37 24.42 26.61
CA GLY A 275 15.01 25.72 26.86
C GLY A 275 14.74 26.74 25.75
N ARG A 276 15.80 27.38 25.25
CA ARG A 276 15.73 28.43 24.23
C ARG A 276 15.10 27.96 22.90
N ASN A 277 15.40 26.72 22.49
CA ASN A 277 14.84 26.14 21.25
C ASN A 277 13.32 26.01 21.30
N PHE A 278 12.75 25.70 22.48
CA PHE A 278 11.29 25.67 22.68
C PHE A 278 10.67 27.05 22.41
N THR A 279 11.25 28.09 23.01
CA THR A 279 10.74 29.47 22.84
C THR A 279 10.85 29.94 21.39
N GLU A 280 11.99 29.67 20.73
CA GLU A 280 12.21 30.05 19.33
C GLU A 280 11.22 29.35 18.39
N LYS A 281 11.03 28.02 18.54
CA LYS A 281 10.06 27.27 17.75
C LYS A 281 8.63 27.74 17.98
N ARG A 282 8.24 28.03 19.23
CA ARG A 282 6.91 28.60 19.54
C ARG A 282 6.67 29.91 18.80
N VAL A 283 7.62 30.84 18.84
CA VAL A 283 7.50 32.14 18.19
C VAL A 283 7.38 31.98 16.67
N GLN A 284 8.19 31.11 16.07
CA GLN A 284 8.15 30.83 14.63
C GLN A 284 6.83 30.20 14.18
N ALA A 285 6.37 29.18 14.90
CA ALA A 285 5.11 28.48 14.61
C ALA A 285 3.90 29.42 14.74
N ARG A 286 3.87 30.23 15.82
CA ARG A 286 2.84 31.23 16.04
C ARG A 286 2.79 32.26 14.92
N LYS A 287 3.95 32.83 14.56
CA LYS A 287 4.05 33.78 13.44
C LYS A 287 3.54 33.15 12.14
N LYS A 288 3.87 31.89 11.90
CA LYS A 288 3.41 31.17 10.70
C LYS A 288 1.89 30.96 10.70
N ALA A 289 1.29 30.57 11.81
CA ALA A 289 -0.16 30.39 11.92
C ALA A 289 -0.91 31.71 11.66
N LEU A 290 -0.41 32.83 12.21
CA LEU A 290 -0.97 34.16 11.96
C LEU A 290 -0.79 34.59 10.49
N GLU A 291 0.39 34.33 9.89
CA GLU A 291 0.63 34.59 8.46
C GLU A 291 -0.37 33.84 7.58
N ILE A 292 -0.65 32.57 7.90
CA ILE A 292 -1.61 31.74 7.16
C ILE A 292 -3.01 32.36 7.25
N ALA A 293 -3.47 32.70 8.46
CA ALA A 293 -4.77 33.30 8.68
C ALA A 293 -4.90 34.67 7.99
N SER A 294 -3.86 35.51 8.09
CA SER A 294 -3.83 36.82 7.42
C SER A 294 -3.89 36.71 5.90
N LYS A 295 -3.15 35.77 5.30
CA LYS A 295 -3.21 35.56 3.84
C LYS A 295 -4.61 35.14 3.38
N LEU A 296 -5.27 34.25 4.11
CA LEU A 296 -6.63 33.79 3.77
C LEU A 296 -7.67 34.92 3.88
N THR A 297 -7.57 35.73 4.93
CA THR A 297 -8.65 36.65 5.32
C THR A 297 -8.42 38.12 4.97
N GLU A 298 -7.19 38.51 4.58
CA GLU A 298 -6.73 39.90 4.50
C GLU A 298 -6.80 40.68 5.82
N LYS A 299 -7.10 39.99 6.94
CA LYS A 299 -7.10 40.59 8.27
C LYS A 299 -5.68 40.57 8.85
N THR A 300 -5.27 41.70 9.41
CA THR A 300 -4.03 41.75 10.21
C THR A 300 -4.38 41.36 11.64
N PHE A 301 -3.65 40.38 12.18
CA PHE A 301 -3.82 39.91 13.55
C PHE A 301 -2.72 40.47 14.45
N ALA A 302 -3.05 40.77 15.70
CA ALA A 302 -2.09 41.20 16.70
C ALA A 302 -1.24 40.01 17.19
N ASP A 303 -0.05 40.28 17.72
CA ASP A 303 0.83 39.22 18.23
C ASP A 303 0.21 38.45 19.43
N ASP A 304 -0.71 39.08 20.16
CA ASP A 304 -1.45 38.51 21.28
C ASP A 304 -2.79 37.86 20.89
N THR A 305 -3.11 37.77 19.60
CA THR A 305 -4.28 37.03 19.06
C THR A 305 -4.31 35.59 19.56
N PHE A 306 -5.44 35.12 20.07
CA PHE A 306 -5.52 33.80 20.69
C PHE A 306 -5.59 32.70 19.64
N LEU A 307 -4.58 31.83 19.61
CA LEU A 307 -4.49 30.73 18.64
C LEU A 307 -5.02 29.44 19.26
N ILE A 308 -6.01 28.83 18.61
CA ILE A 308 -6.55 27.54 19.05
C ILE A 308 -6.54 26.51 17.92
N ILE A 309 -6.43 25.22 18.26
CA ILE A 309 -6.35 24.13 17.28
C ILE A 309 -7.21 22.92 17.65
N ASN A 310 -7.89 22.38 16.65
CA ASN A 310 -8.38 21.01 16.60
C ASN A 310 -7.61 20.25 15.50
N SER A 311 -7.25 19.00 15.76
CA SER A 311 -6.43 18.18 14.86
C SER A 311 -6.64 16.69 15.09
N GLY A 312 -6.30 15.87 14.11
CA GLY A 312 -6.41 14.42 14.19
C GLY A 312 -6.86 13.81 12.86
N ARG A 313 -7.47 12.61 12.91
CA ARG A 313 -8.14 12.03 11.74
C ARG A 313 -9.41 12.80 11.42
N TYR A 314 -9.79 12.83 10.15
CA TYR A 314 -11.02 13.48 9.73
C TYR A 314 -12.26 12.63 10.04
N GLU A 315 -12.62 12.56 11.33
CA GLU A 315 -13.84 11.93 11.84
C GLU A 315 -14.74 13.01 12.45
N PHE A 316 -15.53 13.69 11.60
CA PHE A 316 -16.25 14.93 11.93
C PHE A 316 -16.95 14.92 13.32
N ARG A 317 -17.80 13.93 13.59
CA ARG A 317 -18.50 13.79 14.88
C ARG A 317 -17.64 13.14 15.98
N ASN A 318 -16.90 12.07 15.66
CA ASN A 318 -16.13 11.34 16.66
C ASN A 318 -15.03 12.19 17.30
N LYS A 319 -14.40 13.07 16.52
CA LYS A 319 -13.38 14.03 16.98
C LYS A 319 -13.95 15.35 17.46
N GLY A 320 -15.28 15.50 17.43
CA GLY A 320 -15.98 16.68 17.93
C GLY A 320 -15.73 17.94 17.10
N ILE A 321 -15.41 17.80 15.81
CA ILE A 321 -15.20 18.95 14.92
C ILE A 321 -16.50 19.77 14.81
N ASP A 322 -17.64 19.09 14.81
CA ASP A 322 -18.98 19.67 14.89
C ASP A 322 -19.15 20.56 16.13
N LEU A 323 -18.90 20.05 17.33
CA LEU A 323 -19.01 20.81 18.58
C LEU A 323 -18.02 21.98 18.62
N TYR A 324 -16.81 21.77 18.12
CA TYR A 324 -15.79 22.81 18.02
C TYR A 324 -16.28 23.98 17.15
N ILE A 325 -16.82 23.72 15.96
CA ILE A 325 -17.35 24.75 15.06
C ILE A 325 -18.58 25.45 15.65
N LYS A 326 -19.53 24.70 16.22
CA LYS A 326 -20.72 25.27 16.86
C LYS A 326 -20.36 26.23 17.98
N THR A 327 -19.43 25.83 18.85
CA THR A 327 -18.92 26.67 19.94
C THR A 327 -18.30 27.97 19.41
N LEU A 328 -17.47 27.89 18.36
CA LEU A 328 -16.88 29.05 17.71
C LEU A 328 -17.93 29.98 17.10
N GLY A 329 -18.96 29.40 16.48
CA GLY A 329 -20.09 30.14 15.93
C GLY A 329 -20.87 30.93 16.99
N GLU A 330 -21.14 30.33 18.15
CA GLU A 330 -21.79 31.03 19.26
C GLU A 330 -20.97 32.22 19.78
N ILE A 331 -19.67 32.00 20.03
CA ILE A 331 -18.77 33.06 20.50
C ILE A 331 -18.76 34.23 19.50
N ASN A 332 -18.69 33.94 18.20
CA ASN A 332 -18.66 34.96 17.16
C ASN A 332 -20.00 35.71 17.04
N LYS A 333 -21.14 35.00 17.03
CA LYS A 333 -22.47 35.61 16.90
C LYS A 333 -22.82 36.50 18.09
N ASN A 334 -22.43 36.10 19.29
CA ASN A 334 -22.76 36.80 20.52
C ASN A 334 -21.75 37.90 20.89
N ASN A 335 -20.67 38.07 20.11
CA ASN A 335 -19.57 39.01 20.40
C ASN A 335 -19.02 38.85 21.84
N GLU A 336 -18.82 37.62 22.29
CA GLU A 336 -18.42 37.30 23.67
C GLU A 336 -16.93 37.56 23.97
N THR A 337 -16.17 38.10 23.02
CA THR A 337 -14.74 38.41 23.17
C THR A 337 -14.36 39.70 22.46
N ASP A 338 -13.54 40.51 23.13
CA ASP A 338 -12.88 41.67 22.53
C ASP A 338 -11.61 41.31 21.75
N LYS A 339 -10.98 40.18 22.11
CA LYS A 339 -9.76 39.66 21.47
C LYS A 339 -10.09 38.80 20.26
N ASP A 340 -9.23 38.88 19.25
CA ASP A 340 -9.30 38.01 18.09
C ASP A 340 -8.91 36.56 18.46
N ILE A 341 -9.66 35.61 17.93
CA ILE A 341 -9.40 34.17 18.02
C ILE A 341 -9.17 33.66 16.60
N VAL A 342 -8.05 32.97 16.39
CA VAL A 342 -7.79 32.23 15.14
C VAL A 342 -7.83 30.74 15.47
N ALA A 343 -8.85 30.07 14.95
CA ALA A 343 -9.12 28.66 15.17
C ALA A 343 -8.68 27.83 13.96
N PHE A 344 -7.78 26.89 14.19
CA PHE A 344 -7.35 25.93 13.17
C PHE A 344 -8.13 24.62 13.31
N ILE A 345 -8.48 24.04 12.16
CA ILE A 345 -8.85 22.64 11.98
C ILE A 345 -7.76 22.02 11.10
N ALA A 346 -6.86 21.24 11.69
CA ALA A 346 -5.73 20.60 11.01
C ALA A 346 -5.98 19.09 10.93
N VAL A 347 -6.80 18.67 9.96
CA VAL A 347 -7.16 17.26 9.73
C VAL A 347 -7.01 16.94 8.24
N PRO A 348 -6.37 15.83 7.85
CA PRO A 348 -6.17 15.49 6.45
C PRO A 348 -7.51 15.15 5.77
N ALA A 349 -7.78 15.74 4.60
CA ALA A 349 -8.96 15.47 3.78
C ALA A 349 -8.57 15.24 2.31
N GLY A 350 -9.51 14.80 1.48
CA GLY A 350 -9.30 14.73 0.04
C GLY A 350 -9.17 16.14 -0.56
N HIS A 351 -7.94 16.55 -0.84
CA HIS A 351 -7.62 17.87 -1.38
C HIS A 351 -6.82 17.80 -2.69
N GLY A 352 -6.95 18.86 -3.49
CA GLY A 352 -6.16 19.13 -4.69
C GLY A 352 -5.02 20.09 -4.42
N GLU A 353 -4.83 21.06 -5.34
CA GLU A 353 -3.74 22.02 -5.25
C GLU A 353 -3.82 22.95 -4.01
N VAL A 354 -2.65 23.46 -3.62
CA VAL A 354 -2.54 24.51 -2.59
C VAL A 354 -3.32 25.74 -3.05
N ASN A 355 -4.03 26.40 -2.13
CA ASN A 355 -4.77 27.61 -2.46
C ASN A 355 -3.83 28.68 -3.03
N ARG A 356 -4.20 29.29 -4.17
CA ARG A 356 -3.35 30.19 -4.95
C ARG A 356 -2.85 31.41 -4.18
N VAL A 357 -3.56 31.79 -3.12
CA VAL A 357 -3.11 32.85 -2.20
C VAL A 357 -1.75 32.55 -1.54
N PHE A 358 -1.37 31.28 -1.41
CA PHE A 358 -0.07 30.86 -0.87
C PHE A 358 1.02 30.68 -1.93
N THR A 359 0.65 30.58 -3.21
CA THR A 359 1.59 30.34 -4.31
C THR A 359 1.82 31.57 -5.18
N THR A 360 0.76 32.13 -5.76
CA THR A 360 0.83 33.31 -6.65
C THR A 360 0.44 34.62 -5.95
N GLY A 361 -0.21 34.52 -4.78
CA GLY A 361 -0.79 35.68 -4.09
C GLY A 361 -2.09 36.17 -4.72
N GLU A 362 -2.57 35.52 -5.79
CA GLU A 362 -3.84 35.84 -6.43
C GLU A 362 -5.00 35.13 -5.74
N LYS A 363 -6.08 35.88 -5.49
CA LYS A 363 -7.36 35.30 -5.08
C LYS A 363 -8.19 35.04 -6.33
N ALA A 364 -8.49 33.77 -6.62
CA ALA A 364 -9.49 33.47 -7.63
C ALA A 364 -10.89 33.88 -7.11
N GLU A 365 -11.78 34.33 -8.00
CA GLU A 365 -13.17 34.61 -7.61
C GLU A 365 -13.82 33.34 -7.03
N GLY A 366 -14.47 33.47 -5.87
CA GLY A 366 -15.13 32.34 -5.20
C GLY A 366 -14.21 31.44 -4.35
N THR A 367 -12.93 31.79 -4.14
CA THR A 367 -12.08 31.00 -3.24
C THR A 367 -12.58 31.02 -1.80
N SER A 368 -12.68 29.84 -1.20
CA SER A 368 -13.06 29.65 0.20
C SER A 368 -12.13 30.41 1.14
N LYS A 369 -12.72 31.23 2.02
CA LYS A 369 -12.00 32.00 3.06
C LYS A 369 -11.46 31.14 4.20
N TYR A 370 -11.78 29.85 4.20
CA TYR A 370 -11.37 28.90 5.24
C TYR A 370 -10.15 28.07 4.80
N LEU A 371 -10.06 27.75 3.50
CA LEU A 371 -9.27 26.63 3.00
C LEU A 371 -7.84 27.02 2.63
N THR A 372 -6.88 26.30 3.19
CA THR A 372 -5.47 26.36 2.75
C THR A 372 -5.17 25.57 1.47
N HIS A 373 -5.98 24.55 1.19
CA HIS A 373 -5.93 23.73 -0.03
C HIS A 373 -7.33 23.55 -0.58
N TYR A 374 -7.49 23.49 -1.90
CA TYR A 374 -8.81 23.25 -2.48
C TYR A 374 -9.27 21.82 -2.19
N LEU A 375 -10.44 21.65 -1.60
CA LEU A 375 -11.06 20.34 -1.45
C LEU A 375 -11.62 19.89 -2.81
N TRP A 376 -11.65 18.57 -3.04
CA TRP A 376 -12.28 18.04 -4.25
C TRP A 376 -13.79 18.27 -4.26
N ASN A 377 -14.47 18.07 -3.12
CA ASN A 377 -15.93 18.22 -2.98
C ASN A 377 -16.29 19.23 -1.87
N PRO A 378 -15.99 20.53 -2.02
CA PRO A 378 -16.17 21.51 -0.96
C PRO A 378 -17.64 21.75 -0.57
N GLN A 379 -18.59 21.50 -1.48
CA GLN A 379 -20.02 21.67 -1.20
C GLN A 379 -20.60 20.59 -0.29
N GLU A 380 -19.99 19.41 -0.27
CA GLU A 380 -20.43 18.27 0.57
C GLU A 380 -19.59 18.12 1.84
N ASP A 381 -18.52 18.92 1.97
CA ASP A 381 -17.60 18.83 3.11
C ASP A 381 -18.31 19.25 4.43
N PRO A 382 -18.42 18.35 5.42
CA PRO A 382 -19.19 18.62 6.63
C PRO A 382 -18.60 19.75 7.48
N THR A 383 -17.29 19.93 7.47
CA THR A 383 -16.61 21.02 8.20
C THR A 383 -16.98 22.38 7.61
N LEU A 384 -16.92 22.52 6.29
CA LEU A 384 -17.30 23.76 5.62
C LEU A 384 -18.80 24.06 5.76
N GLN A 385 -19.66 23.06 5.57
CA GLN A 385 -21.10 23.24 5.70
C GLN A 385 -21.48 23.64 7.14
N GLU A 386 -20.85 23.05 8.15
CA GLU A 386 -21.12 23.41 9.54
C GLU A 386 -20.60 24.82 9.88
N ALA A 387 -19.45 25.23 9.35
CA ALA A 387 -18.95 26.60 9.52
C ALA A 387 -19.91 27.64 8.93
N ILE A 388 -20.42 27.37 7.72
CA ILE A 388 -21.40 28.24 7.03
C ILE A 388 -22.70 28.33 7.84
N ARG A 389 -23.27 27.18 8.27
CA ARG A 389 -24.50 27.15 9.10
C ARG A 389 -24.35 27.94 10.40
N ASN A 390 -23.14 27.95 10.96
CA ASN A 390 -22.84 28.65 12.20
C ASN A 390 -22.40 30.10 12.00
N GLY A 391 -22.47 30.64 10.79
CA GLY A 391 -22.22 32.06 10.51
C GLY A 391 -20.76 32.50 10.68
N LEU A 392 -19.81 31.56 10.66
CA LEU A 392 -18.39 31.88 10.66
C LEU A 392 -17.99 32.26 9.23
N ASN A 393 -17.93 33.56 8.91
CA ASN A 393 -17.74 34.03 7.53
C ASN A 393 -16.34 34.57 7.24
N ASN A 394 -15.46 34.60 8.25
CA ASN A 394 -14.12 35.20 8.19
C ASN A 394 -14.13 36.62 7.58
N THR A 395 -15.10 37.44 7.98
CA THR A 395 -15.16 38.87 7.62
C THR A 395 -14.18 39.68 8.45
N ALA A 396 -13.85 40.89 8.00
CA ALA A 396 -12.94 41.78 8.74
C ALA A 396 -13.43 42.11 10.17
N ASN A 397 -14.74 42.09 10.39
CA ASN A 397 -15.37 42.38 11.68
C ASN A 397 -15.49 41.15 12.59
N ASP A 398 -15.34 39.93 12.05
CA ASP A 398 -15.45 38.71 12.85
C ASP A 398 -14.30 38.63 13.85
N LYS A 399 -14.63 38.37 15.12
CA LYS A 399 -13.64 38.13 16.18
C LYS A 399 -13.09 36.72 16.14
N VAL A 400 -13.83 35.78 15.57
CA VAL A 400 -13.40 34.40 15.37
C VAL A 400 -13.11 34.15 13.90
N THR A 401 -11.86 33.78 13.59
CA THR A 401 -11.42 33.39 12.26
C THR A 401 -11.15 31.89 12.22
N LEU A 402 -11.79 31.18 11.29
CA LEU A 402 -11.61 29.74 11.11
C LEU A 402 -10.65 29.45 9.94
N VAL A 403 -9.61 28.66 10.18
CA VAL A 403 -8.68 28.16 9.15
C VAL A 403 -8.77 26.64 9.08
N PHE A 404 -9.13 26.13 7.91
CA PHE A 404 -9.14 24.69 7.62
C PHE A 404 -7.89 24.31 6.81
N LEU A 405 -7.06 23.47 7.42
CA LEU A 405 -5.84 22.89 6.86
C LEU A 405 -6.08 21.39 6.56
N PRO A 406 -6.54 21.05 5.35
CA PRO A 406 -6.96 19.69 5.00
C PRO A 406 -5.80 18.76 4.58
N ALA A 407 -4.57 18.99 5.07
CA ALA A 407 -3.36 18.28 4.64
C ALA A 407 -2.58 17.72 5.84
N TYR A 408 -1.72 16.72 5.59
CA TYR A 408 -0.80 16.21 6.60
C TYR A 408 0.31 17.23 6.88
N LEU A 409 0.54 17.54 8.16
CA LEU A 409 1.66 18.37 8.60
C LEU A 409 2.94 17.53 8.71
N ASP A 410 3.54 17.23 7.56
CA ASP A 410 4.77 16.44 7.41
C ASP A 410 5.99 17.28 6.99
N GLY A 411 5.81 18.61 6.94
CA GLY A 411 6.82 19.56 6.46
C GLY A 411 6.80 19.81 4.95
N LYS A 412 5.88 19.19 4.20
CA LYS A 412 5.80 19.28 2.73
C LYS A 412 4.40 19.63 2.21
N ASP A 413 3.53 20.15 3.06
CA ASP A 413 2.16 20.53 2.70
C ASP A 413 2.09 21.77 1.79
N GLY A 414 3.17 22.54 1.66
CA GLY A 414 3.23 23.72 0.79
C GLY A 414 2.65 25.00 1.41
N VAL A 415 2.00 24.92 2.58
CA VAL A 415 1.41 26.09 3.27
C VAL A 415 2.12 26.37 4.59
N ALA A 416 2.00 25.45 5.55
CA ALA A 416 2.67 25.53 6.83
C ALA A 416 4.15 25.15 6.67
N ASN A 417 4.44 24.00 6.05
CA ASN A 417 5.77 23.41 5.95
C ASN A 417 6.42 23.14 7.32
N TYR A 418 5.61 22.70 8.28
CA TYR A 418 6.05 22.26 9.60
C TYR A 418 5.63 20.80 9.83
N SER A 419 6.39 20.10 10.68
CA SER A 419 5.86 18.89 11.29
C SER A 419 4.67 19.25 12.20
N TYR A 420 3.75 18.31 12.42
CA TYR A 420 2.61 18.53 13.31
C TYR A 420 3.03 19.12 14.67
N TYR A 421 4.05 18.55 15.29
CA TYR A 421 4.53 18.97 16.60
C TYR A 421 5.17 20.36 16.60
N ASP A 422 5.95 20.67 15.56
CA ASP A 422 6.56 21.99 15.42
C ASP A 422 5.52 23.07 15.06
N PHE A 423 4.35 22.69 14.54
CA PHE A 423 3.24 23.62 14.35
C PHE A 423 2.42 23.79 15.64
N LEU A 424 2.08 22.69 16.32
CA LEU A 424 1.29 22.65 17.57
C LEU A 424 1.86 23.56 18.66
N ILE A 425 3.19 23.62 18.80
CA ILE A 425 3.88 24.43 19.81
C ILE A 425 3.56 25.93 19.72
N GLY A 426 3.06 26.42 18.58
CA GLY A 426 2.67 27.83 18.38
C GLY A 426 1.32 28.22 19.00
N PHE A 427 0.47 27.24 19.33
CA PHE A 427 -0.91 27.47 19.76
C PHE A 427 -1.02 27.77 21.26
N ASP A 428 -2.07 28.49 21.65
CA ASP A 428 -2.35 28.86 23.05
C ASP A 428 -3.27 27.85 23.73
N LEU A 429 -4.15 27.19 22.98
CA LEU A 429 -5.07 26.17 23.48
C LEU A 429 -5.35 25.13 22.39
N SER A 430 -5.49 23.87 22.79
CA SER A 430 -6.03 22.84 21.91
C SER A 430 -7.42 22.40 22.38
N VAL A 431 -8.33 22.13 21.45
CA VAL A 431 -9.74 21.84 21.77
C VAL A 431 -10.16 20.55 21.07
N PHE A 432 -10.26 19.46 21.83
CA PHE A 432 -10.61 18.13 21.33
C PHE A 432 -11.88 17.61 22.01
N PRO A 433 -13.07 18.09 21.64
CA PRO A 433 -14.32 17.72 22.29
C PRO A 433 -14.83 16.37 21.76
N SER A 434 -13.97 15.34 21.75
CA SER A 434 -14.23 14.04 21.13
C SER A 434 -15.45 13.31 21.72
N TYR A 435 -16.17 12.62 20.85
CA TYR A 435 -17.25 11.69 21.19
C TYR A 435 -16.73 10.26 21.31
N TYR A 436 -15.92 9.80 20.35
CA TYR A 436 -15.33 8.46 20.35
C TYR A 436 -13.81 8.55 20.22
N GLU A 437 -13.14 8.42 21.35
CA GLU A 437 -11.68 8.51 21.43
C GLU A 437 -11.13 7.51 22.45
N PRO A 438 -10.71 6.31 22.00
CA PRO A 438 -10.30 5.25 22.90
C PRO A 438 -9.17 5.63 23.86
N TRP A 439 -8.24 6.49 23.42
CA TRP A 439 -7.24 7.10 24.29
C TRP A 439 -7.33 8.63 24.22
N GLY A 440 -6.70 9.25 23.22
CA GLY A 440 -6.59 10.71 23.16
C GLY A 440 -5.14 11.14 23.07
N TYR A 441 -4.49 10.80 21.96
CA TYR A 441 -3.11 11.18 21.70
C TYR A 441 -2.95 12.69 21.58
N THR A 442 -3.80 13.34 20.80
CA THR A 442 -3.72 14.79 20.56
C THR A 442 -3.81 15.65 21.82
N PRO A 443 -4.75 15.42 22.78
CA PRO A 443 -4.73 16.17 24.04
C PRO A 443 -3.50 15.83 24.91
N MET A 444 -3.06 14.57 24.94
CA MET A 444 -1.85 14.17 25.67
C MET A 444 -0.59 14.82 25.10
N GLU A 445 -0.45 14.88 23.79
CA GLU A 445 0.68 15.50 23.11
C GLU A 445 0.67 17.01 23.33
N SER A 446 -0.51 17.65 23.30
CA SER A 446 -0.65 19.10 23.54
C SER A 446 -0.07 19.51 24.89
N ILE A 447 -0.40 18.82 25.98
CA ILE A 447 0.20 19.12 27.29
C ILE A 447 1.70 18.84 27.34
N ALA A 448 2.21 17.87 26.56
CA ALA A 448 3.64 17.62 26.45
C ALA A 448 4.39 18.79 25.79
N PHE A 449 3.75 19.46 24.83
CA PHE A 449 4.22 20.73 24.26
C PHE A 449 3.83 21.97 25.07
N LYS A 450 3.37 21.80 26.32
CA LYS A 450 2.95 22.89 27.21
C LYS A 450 1.83 23.75 26.61
N VAL A 451 0.99 23.15 25.77
CA VAL A 451 -0.25 23.72 25.23
C VAL A 451 -1.40 23.16 26.09
N PRO A 452 -2.09 23.99 26.88
CA PRO A 452 -3.30 23.58 27.59
C PRO A 452 -4.32 22.97 26.64
N THR A 453 -5.14 22.04 27.13
CA THR A 453 -6.10 21.33 26.28
C THR A 453 -7.49 21.19 26.92
N ILE A 454 -8.51 21.30 26.08
CA ILE A 454 -9.88 20.87 26.38
C ILE A 454 -10.07 19.46 25.81
N THR A 455 -10.58 18.53 26.62
CA THR A 455 -10.92 17.15 26.23
C THR A 455 -12.26 16.75 26.86
N THR A 456 -12.70 15.50 26.74
CA THR A 456 -14.02 15.05 27.21
C THR A 456 -13.95 13.85 28.13
N SER A 457 -15.02 13.64 28.90
CA SER A 457 -15.24 12.41 29.67
C SER A 457 -15.41 11.15 28.82
N PHE A 458 -15.66 11.29 27.51
CA PHE A 458 -15.72 10.18 26.55
C PHE A 458 -14.38 9.88 25.85
N ALA A 459 -13.33 10.65 26.14
CA ALA A 459 -11.96 10.35 25.74
C ALA A 459 -11.24 9.58 26.85
N GLY A 460 -10.51 8.52 26.51
CA GLY A 460 -9.74 7.73 27.48
C GLY A 460 -8.75 8.56 28.30
N PHE A 461 -8.15 9.60 27.72
CA PHE A 461 -7.25 10.54 28.37
C PHE A 461 -8.00 11.44 29.36
N GLY A 462 -9.18 11.96 28.99
CA GLY A 462 -10.00 12.76 29.90
C GLY A 462 -10.53 11.93 31.09
N GLU A 463 -10.89 10.68 30.82
CA GLU A 463 -11.26 9.69 31.85
C GLU A 463 -10.09 9.39 32.81
N TRP A 464 -8.88 9.24 32.26
CA TRP A 464 -7.66 9.05 33.06
C TRP A 464 -7.37 10.26 33.95
N ILE A 465 -7.47 11.49 33.43
CA ILE A 465 -7.26 12.72 34.20
C ILE A 465 -8.23 12.78 35.38
N THR A 466 -9.52 12.57 35.12
CA THR A 466 -10.57 12.63 36.15
C THR A 466 -10.39 11.59 37.25
N LYS A 467 -9.82 10.41 36.92
CA LYS A 467 -9.53 9.36 37.91
C LYS A 467 -8.24 9.59 38.68
N HIS A 468 -7.19 10.04 37.99
CA HIS A 468 -5.87 10.20 38.59
C HIS A 468 -5.78 11.44 39.46
N TYR A 469 -6.58 12.46 39.15
CA TYR A 469 -6.60 13.71 39.87
C TYR A 469 -8.01 14.10 40.31
N LYS A 470 -8.16 14.42 41.60
CA LYS A 470 -9.46 14.70 42.24
C LYS A 470 -9.88 16.18 42.18
N VAL A 471 -9.00 17.05 41.72
CA VAL A 471 -9.20 18.51 41.68
C VAL A 471 -9.25 18.94 40.21
N LYS A 472 -10.00 20.01 39.90
CA LYS A 472 -9.99 20.61 38.56
C LYS A 472 -8.59 21.10 38.22
N HIS A 473 -8.17 20.84 36.98
CA HIS A 473 -6.90 21.29 36.43
C HIS A 473 -7.12 22.41 35.42
N GLU A 474 -6.19 23.36 35.41
CA GLU A 474 -6.18 24.42 34.41
C GLU A 474 -5.58 23.90 33.10
N ALA A 475 -4.51 23.11 33.15
CA ALA A 475 -3.82 22.59 31.97
C ALA A 475 -4.65 21.60 31.14
N VAL A 476 -5.56 20.86 31.78
CA VAL A 476 -6.46 19.91 31.12
C VAL A 476 -7.88 20.11 31.63
N THR A 477 -8.71 20.74 30.80
CA THR A 477 -10.13 20.91 31.11
C THR A 477 -10.93 19.76 30.52
N VAL A 478 -11.53 18.93 31.38
CA VAL A 478 -12.36 17.78 30.96
C VAL A 478 -13.83 18.20 30.95
N ILE A 479 -14.43 18.24 29.77
CA ILE A 479 -15.85 18.51 29.56
C ILE A 479 -16.65 17.22 29.79
N HIS A 480 -17.66 17.29 30.67
CA HIS A 480 -18.55 16.16 30.84
C HIS A 480 -19.51 16.08 29.66
N ARG A 481 -19.41 15.02 28.87
CA ARG A 481 -20.32 14.77 27.75
C ARG A 481 -21.39 13.77 28.14
N GLU A 482 -22.60 14.05 27.70
CA GLU A 482 -23.76 13.17 27.79
C GLU A 482 -24.42 13.06 26.40
N GLU A 483 -24.85 11.86 26.03
CA GLU A 483 -25.53 11.62 24.75
C GLU A 483 -26.87 12.36 24.71
N GLY A 484 -27.16 13.02 23.59
CA GLY A 484 -28.37 13.84 23.43
C GLY A 484 -28.32 15.22 24.11
N LYS A 485 -27.21 15.59 24.76
CA LYS A 485 -27.05 16.90 25.44
C LYS A 485 -25.89 17.73 24.89
N ASP A 486 -25.74 17.77 23.57
CA ASP A 486 -24.63 18.50 22.93
C ASP A 486 -24.64 20.00 23.25
N GLU A 487 -25.81 20.63 23.45
CA GLU A 487 -25.95 22.04 23.86
C GLU A 487 -25.29 22.35 25.22
N LEU A 488 -25.34 21.41 26.16
CA LEU A 488 -24.64 21.56 27.44
C LEU A 488 -23.12 21.49 27.23
N ALA A 489 -22.67 20.52 26.42
CA ALA A 489 -21.26 20.38 26.10
C ALA A 489 -20.71 21.62 25.37
N ILE A 490 -21.47 22.20 24.45
CA ILE A 490 -21.11 23.43 23.73
C ILE A 490 -20.94 24.59 24.73
N ASN A 491 -21.89 24.79 25.64
CA ASN A 491 -21.78 25.83 26.66
C ASN A 491 -20.60 25.63 27.62
N ASP A 492 -20.30 24.39 28.00
CA ASP A 492 -19.15 24.07 28.85
C ASP A 492 -17.82 24.30 28.11
N ILE A 493 -17.73 23.90 26.83
CA ILE A 493 -16.55 24.17 25.98
C ILE A 493 -16.34 25.68 25.84
N LYS A 494 -17.41 26.43 25.56
CA LYS A 494 -17.40 27.88 25.41
C LYS A 494 -16.89 28.57 26.67
N THR A 495 -17.45 28.19 27.82
CA THR A 495 -17.03 28.70 29.13
C THR A 495 -15.56 28.42 29.40
N ALA A 496 -15.09 27.19 29.14
CA ALA A 496 -13.69 26.82 29.29
C ALA A 496 -12.77 27.60 28.34
N LEU A 497 -13.16 27.77 27.08
CA LEU A 497 -12.39 28.50 26.08
C LEU A 497 -12.24 29.97 26.48
N LEU A 498 -13.33 30.65 26.86
CA LEU A 498 -13.30 32.05 27.30
C LEU A 498 -12.51 32.24 28.60
N HIS A 499 -12.53 31.25 29.49
CA HIS A 499 -11.68 31.24 30.68
C HIS A 499 -10.19 31.22 30.31
N HIS A 500 -9.79 30.30 29.41
CA HIS A 500 -8.42 30.22 28.91
C HIS A 500 -7.97 31.47 28.15
N LEU A 501 -8.85 32.04 27.34
CA LEU A 501 -8.63 33.31 26.65
C LEU A 501 -8.32 34.44 27.64
N SER A 502 -9.09 34.51 28.73
CA SER A 502 -8.96 35.53 29.77
C SER A 502 -7.70 35.33 30.61
N ALA A 503 -7.38 34.08 30.97
CA ALA A 503 -6.18 33.73 31.71
C ALA A 503 -4.88 33.95 30.89
N GLY A 504 -4.96 33.81 29.56
CA GLY A 504 -3.83 34.00 28.66
C GLY A 504 -2.68 33.02 28.88
N ASN A 505 -1.46 33.45 28.57
CA ASN A 505 -0.26 32.62 28.70
C ASN A 505 0.20 32.51 30.17
N ASN A 506 -0.46 31.64 30.93
CA ASN A 506 -0.19 31.42 32.35
C ASN A 506 0.98 30.42 32.58
N ALA A 507 1.98 30.87 33.33
CA ALA A 507 3.16 30.06 33.66
C ALA A 507 2.85 28.86 34.56
N ASP A 508 1.86 28.96 35.45
CA ASP A 508 1.50 27.88 36.36
C ASP A 508 0.73 26.77 35.64
N THR A 509 -0.16 27.13 34.70
CA THR A 509 -0.80 26.17 33.79
C THR A 509 0.24 25.39 32.97
N LYS A 510 1.32 26.04 32.53
CA LYS A 510 2.42 25.36 31.82
C LYS A 510 3.22 24.41 32.71
N LYS A 511 3.45 24.78 33.98
CA LYS A 511 4.10 23.88 34.96
C LYS A 511 3.22 22.68 35.25
N GLU A 512 1.91 22.89 35.36
CA GLU A 512 0.93 21.82 35.54
C GLU A 512 0.90 20.88 34.33
N ALA A 513 0.85 21.41 33.11
CA ALA A 513 0.94 20.62 31.87
C ALA A 513 2.20 19.75 31.85
N GLU A 514 3.35 20.31 32.22
CA GLU A 514 4.62 19.57 32.32
C GLU A 514 4.57 18.48 33.40
N ALA A 515 3.95 18.75 34.55
CA ALA A 515 3.81 17.78 35.64
C ALA A 515 2.92 16.59 35.26
N ILE A 516 1.81 16.85 34.56
CA ILE A 516 0.90 15.81 34.04
C ILE A 516 1.62 15.01 32.93
N SER A 517 2.24 15.70 31.98
CA SER A 517 2.99 15.09 30.88
C SER A 517 4.09 14.13 31.40
N LYS A 518 4.81 14.49 32.46
CA LYS A 518 5.80 13.59 33.10
C LYS A 518 5.22 12.28 33.64
N GLN A 519 3.91 12.17 33.90
CA GLN A 519 3.29 10.91 34.34
C GLN A 519 2.96 9.97 33.17
N LEU A 520 2.93 10.49 31.94
CA LEU A 520 2.52 9.77 30.72
C LEU A 520 3.72 9.35 29.86
N GLN A 521 4.93 9.46 30.40
CA GLN A 521 6.14 8.99 29.74
C GLN A 521 6.24 7.46 29.78
N TRP A 522 6.82 6.87 28.73
CA TRP A 522 6.96 5.40 28.62
C TRP A 522 7.73 4.76 29.77
N ASN A 523 8.72 5.45 30.36
CA ASN A 523 9.46 4.96 31.54
C ASN A 523 8.54 4.63 32.74
N LYS A 524 7.37 5.28 32.85
CA LYS A 524 6.37 5.03 33.90
C LYS A 524 5.25 4.11 33.44
N LEU A 525 4.84 4.21 32.18
CA LEU A 525 3.70 3.47 31.65
C LEU A 525 4.05 2.07 31.11
N ALA A 526 5.32 1.82 30.73
CA ALA A 526 5.77 0.51 30.23
C ALA A 526 5.54 -0.64 31.23
N LYS A 527 5.44 -0.33 32.54
CA LYS A 527 5.08 -1.32 33.57
C LYS A 527 3.78 -2.08 33.28
N HIS A 528 2.79 -1.43 32.66
CA HIS A 528 1.52 -2.09 32.32
C HIS A 528 1.72 -3.14 31.23
N TYR A 529 2.63 -2.91 30.27
CA TYR A 529 3.01 -3.90 29.28
C TYR A 529 3.76 -5.08 29.93
N PHE A 530 4.70 -4.80 30.84
CA PHE A 530 5.41 -5.84 31.58
C PHE A 530 4.46 -6.71 32.41
N ASN A 531 3.45 -6.11 33.06
CA ASN A 531 2.41 -6.85 33.77
C ASN A 531 1.63 -7.78 32.84
N ALA A 532 1.18 -7.27 31.69
CA ALA A 532 0.45 -8.06 30.69
C ALA A 532 1.29 -9.24 30.17
N TRP A 533 2.58 -9.03 29.90
CA TRP A 533 3.48 -10.10 29.47
C TRP A 533 3.73 -11.12 30.58
N ASN A 534 3.86 -10.68 31.84
CA ASN A 534 3.99 -11.58 32.98
C ASN A 534 2.73 -12.43 33.18
N HIS A 535 1.53 -11.86 33.04
CA HIS A 535 0.28 -12.61 33.09
C HIS A 535 0.22 -13.69 32.00
N ALA A 536 0.61 -13.34 30.77
CA ALA A 536 0.63 -14.28 29.66
C ALA A 536 1.66 -15.40 29.86
N ALA A 537 2.87 -15.06 30.27
CA ALA A 537 3.91 -16.03 30.60
C ALA A 537 3.47 -17.01 31.71
N GLN A 538 2.85 -16.50 32.78
CA GLN A 538 2.36 -17.32 33.88
C GLN A 538 1.26 -18.30 33.42
N ARG A 539 0.27 -17.83 32.65
CA ARG A 539 -0.82 -18.68 32.12
C ARG A 539 -0.31 -19.68 31.08
N ALA A 540 0.76 -19.37 30.34
CA ALA A 540 1.41 -20.28 29.41
C ALA A 540 2.31 -21.32 30.05
N SER A 541 2.94 -21.01 31.19
CA SER A 541 3.87 -21.92 31.88
C SER A 541 3.26 -23.28 32.26
N GLY A 542 1.93 -23.35 32.46
CA GLY A 542 1.21 -24.60 32.71
C GLY A 542 1.04 -25.50 31.48
N ARG A 543 1.33 -24.99 30.28
CA ARG A 543 1.20 -25.70 28.99
C ARG A 543 2.54 -26.21 28.45
N ALA A 544 3.65 -25.90 29.14
CA ALA A 544 5.02 -26.27 28.74
C ALA A 544 5.35 -27.78 28.82
N THR A 545 4.43 -28.63 29.29
CA THR A 545 4.61 -30.08 29.37
C THR A 545 4.31 -30.82 28.06
N ILE A 546 3.81 -30.14 27.04
CA ILE A 546 3.69 -30.72 25.70
C ILE A 546 5.11 -30.68 25.11
N GLU A 547 5.73 -31.85 24.94
CA GLU A 547 7.05 -31.98 24.32
C GLU A 547 7.05 -31.20 23.00
N ALA A 548 7.79 -30.09 22.95
CA ALA A 548 8.05 -29.42 21.70
C ALA A 548 8.70 -30.46 20.78
N PRO A 549 8.20 -30.64 19.54
CA PRO A 549 8.84 -31.56 18.60
C PRO A 549 10.32 -31.22 18.57
N SER A 550 11.17 -32.24 18.79
CA SER A 550 12.62 -32.05 18.78
C SER A 550 12.98 -31.45 17.42
N TYR A 551 13.32 -30.16 17.40
CA TYR A 551 13.92 -29.55 16.24
C TYR A 551 15.28 -30.20 16.09
N ILE A 552 15.34 -31.27 15.31
CA ILE A 552 16.59 -31.76 14.76
C ILE A 552 16.95 -30.68 13.75
N PRO A 553 17.98 -29.84 13.99
CA PRO A 553 18.51 -29.06 12.90
C PRO A 553 18.85 -30.12 11.87
N GLN A 554 18.18 -30.10 10.72
CA GLN A 554 18.83 -30.64 9.54
C GLN A 554 20.03 -29.74 9.37
N THR A 555 21.11 -30.10 10.09
CA THR A 555 22.44 -29.67 9.80
C THR A 555 22.49 -29.94 8.33
N ARG A 556 22.56 -28.86 7.56
CA ARG A 556 23.23 -28.98 6.29
C ARG A 556 24.46 -29.82 6.64
N GLN A 557 24.54 -31.03 6.06
CA GLN A 557 25.76 -31.28 5.32
C GLN A 557 25.94 -29.96 4.59
N VAL A 558 26.91 -29.18 5.05
CA VAL A 558 27.47 -28.16 4.23
C VAL A 558 27.90 -29.03 3.05
N ASP A 559 27.02 -29.16 2.06
CA ASP A 559 27.40 -28.85 0.72
C ASP A 559 28.04 -27.48 0.90
N VAL A 560 29.33 -27.55 1.28
CA VAL A 560 30.37 -27.06 0.44
C VAL A 560 29.97 -27.70 -0.88
N SER A 561 29.02 -27.05 -1.56
CA SER A 561 29.35 -26.65 -2.88
C SER A 561 30.68 -25.93 -2.67
N ILE A 562 31.77 -26.72 -2.69
CA ILE A 562 32.76 -26.58 -3.70
C ILE A 562 31.89 -26.09 -4.84
N GLN A 563 32.06 -24.86 -5.27
CA GLN A 563 31.81 -24.61 -6.65
C GLN A 563 32.65 -25.70 -7.35
N LYS A 564 32.12 -26.95 -7.46
CA LYS A 564 32.03 -27.63 -8.72
C LYS A 564 31.65 -26.47 -9.55
N ASP A 565 32.62 -25.97 -10.29
CA ASP A 565 32.41 -25.15 -11.45
C ASP A 565 31.21 -25.81 -12.10
N ARG A 566 30.02 -25.37 -11.68
CA ARG A 566 28.77 -25.70 -12.33
C ARG A 566 29.03 -24.85 -13.52
N PRO A 567 29.41 -25.44 -14.67
CA PRO A 567 29.68 -24.65 -15.85
C PRO A 567 28.57 -23.61 -15.89
N GLN A 568 28.95 -22.34 -15.73
CA GLN A 568 28.02 -21.27 -16.03
C GLN A 568 27.81 -21.44 -17.51
N TRP A 569 26.79 -22.22 -17.85
CA TRP A 569 26.35 -22.41 -19.21
C TRP A 569 25.78 -21.06 -19.64
N LYS A 570 26.68 -20.14 -19.97
CA LYS A 570 26.32 -19.01 -20.80
C LYS A 570 25.83 -19.64 -22.07
N LYS A 571 24.56 -19.47 -22.37
CA LYS A 571 23.99 -19.86 -23.64
C LYS A 571 24.69 -19.01 -24.69
N ILE A 572 25.77 -19.54 -25.27
CA ILE A 572 26.49 -18.88 -26.36
C ILE A 572 25.56 -19.02 -27.56
N LEU A 573 24.84 -17.95 -27.86
CA LEU A 573 24.10 -17.81 -29.10
C LEU A 573 25.12 -17.61 -30.22
N ILE A 574 25.52 -18.71 -30.85
CA ILE A 574 26.31 -18.66 -32.08
C ILE A 574 25.35 -18.21 -33.18
N LYS A 575 25.35 -16.90 -33.47
CA LYS A 575 24.61 -16.37 -34.62
C LYS A 575 25.42 -16.70 -35.87
N PRO A 576 24.84 -17.37 -36.89
CA PRO A 576 25.50 -17.53 -38.17
C PRO A 576 25.82 -16.15 -38.73
N VAL A 577 27.11 -15.89 -38.97
CA VAL A 577 27.55 -14.66 -39.63
C VAL A 577 27.30 -14.84 -41.11
N LEU A 578 26.28 -14.16 -41.63
CA LEU A 578 26.06 -14.07 -43.06
C LEU A 578 27.20 -13.25 -43.69
N PRO A 579 27.69 -13.64 -44.88
CA PRO A 579 28.56 -12.78 -45.68
C PRO A 579 27.93 -11.41 -45.90
N LYS A 580 28.76 -10.37 -46.05
CA LYS A 580 28.34 -8.98 -46.18
C LYS A 580 27.31 -8.78 -47.31
N GLU A 581 27.46 -9.54 -48.39
CA GLU A 581 26.58 -9.53 -49.56
C GLU A 581 25.18 -10.07 -49.27
N LEU A 582 25.03 -10.93 -48.25
CA LEU A 582 23.77 -11.55 -47.84
C LEU A 582 23.17 -10.93 -46.57
N GLU A 583 23.82 -9.94 -45.95
CA GLU A 583 23.27 -9.19 -44.80
C GLU A 583 21.85 -8.62 -45.04
N PRO A 584 21.47 -8.15 -46.25
CA PRO A 584 20.09 -7.72 -46.52
C PRO A 584 19.01 -8.77 -46.19
N LEU A 585 19.32 -10.07 -46.33
CA LEU A 585 18.37 -11.14 -45.98
C LEU A 585 18.05 -11.14 -44.49
N LYS A 586 19.02 -10.83 -43.63
CA LYS A 586 18.82 -10.74 -42.18
C LYS A 586 17.92 -9.57 -41.83
N GLU A 587 18.13 -8.43 -42.47
CA GLU A 587 17.28 -7.25 -42.26
C GLU A 587 15.83 -7.54 -42.63
N LEU A 588 15.61 -8.15 -43.81
CA LEU A 588 14.29 -8.57 -44.27
C LEU A 588 13.68 -9.62 -43.34
N ALA A 589 14.43 -10.64 -42.91
CA ALA A 589 13.92 -11.73 -42.06
C ALA A 589 13.39 -11.26 -40.70
N TYR A 590 13.95 -10.18 -40.14
CA TYR A 590 13.55 -9.59 -38.86
C TYR A 590 12.49 -8.48 -38.98
N ASN A 591 11.91 -8.27 -40.16
CA ASN A 591 10.77 -7.37 -40.37
C ASN A 591 9.65 -8.09 -41.12
N LEU A 592 8.49 -8.25 -40.49
CA LEU A 592 7.39 -9.04 -41.05
C LEU A 592 6.79 -8.49 -42.35
N TRP A 593 7.23 -7.32 -42.85
CA TRP A 593 6.82 -6.78 -44.15
C TRP A 593 6.89 -7.80 -45.30
N TRP A 594 7.88 -8.70 -45.27
CA TRP A 594 8.00 -9.75 -46.29
C TRP A 594 6.77 -10.65 -46.38
N SER A 595 5.99 -10.82 -45.30
CA SER A 595 4.88 -11.78 -45.25
C SER A 595 3.62 -11.33 -45.98
N TRP A 596 3.50 -10.04 -46.32
CA TRP A 596 2.44 -9.52 -47.18
C TRP A 596 2.98 -8.84 -48.45
N ASN A 597 4.27 -9.03 -48.75
CA ASN A 597 4.88 -8.66 -50.03
C ASN A 597 5.27 -9.93 -50.80
N THR A 598 4.66 -10.12 -51.98
CA THR A 598 4.81 -11.34 -52.78
C THR A 598 6.27 -11.56 -53.20
N GLU A 599 6.96 -10.53 -53.69
CA GLU A 599 8.33 -10.66 -54.19
C GLU A 599 9.32 -11.03 -53.07
N ALA A 600 9.13 -10.49 -51.86
CA ALA A 600 9.93 -10.82 -50.69
C ALA A 600 9.66 -12.24 -50.17
N SER A 601 8.40 -12.69 -50.19
CA SER A 601 8.04 -14.07 -49.84
C SER A 601 8.63 -15.08 -50.82
N GLU A 602 8.55 -14.81 -52.12
CA GLU A 602 9.15 -15.64 -53.18
C GLU A 602 10.68 -15.68 -53.09
N LEU A 603 11.31 -14.55 -52.73
CA LEU A 603 12.75 -14.50 -52.49
C LEU A 603 13.17 -15.51 -51.41
N PHE A 604 12.48 -15.55 -50.26
CA PHE A 604 12.80 -16.53 -49.21
C PHE A 604 12.50 -17.97 -49.63
N ALA A 605 11.36 -18.20 -50.31
CA ALA A 605 11.00 -19.52 -50.83
C ALA A 605 12.06 -20.07 -51.81
N SER A 606 12.73 -19.21 -52.57
CA SER A 606 13.76 -19.61 -53.56
C SER A 606 15.08 -20.10 -52.96
N ILE A 607 15.36 -19.82 -51.67
CA ILE A 607 16.67 -20.11 -51.05
C ILE A 607 16.87 -21.62 -50.81
N LEU A 608 15.91 -22.26 -50.15
CA LEU A 608 15.84 -23.71 -49.93
C LEU A 608 14.40 -24.19 -50.16
N PRO A 609 13.96 -24.34 -51.43
CA PRO A 609 12.56 -24.64 -51.76
C PRO A 609 12.04 -25.90 -51.05
N ASP A 610 12.84 -26.95 -51.01
CA ASP A 610 12.46 -28.25 -50.41
C ASP A 610 12.29 -28.20 -48.88
N GLN A 611 12.87 -27.19 -48.21
CA GLN A 611 12.80 -27.06 -46.75
C GLN A 611 11.82 -25.97 -46.29
N TRP A 612 11.36 -25.10 -47.19
CA TRP A 612 10.60 -23.90 -46.82
C TRP A 612 9.33 -24.20 -46.03
N GLU A 613 8.55 -25.21 -46.45
CA GLU A 613 7.35 -25.67 -45.75
C GLU A 613 7.69 -26.34 -44.41
N THR A 614 8.74 -27.18 -44.38
CA THR A 614 9.17 -27.89 -43.16
C THR A 614 9.65 -26.93 -42.06
N LEU A 615 10.11 -25.74 -42.46
CA LEU A 615 10.54 -24.68 -41.56
C LEU A 615 9.39 -23.74 -41.16
N GLU A 616 8.14 -24.10 -41.45
CA GLU A 616 6.93 -23.32 -41.17
C GLU A 616 7.00 -21.91 -41.79
N PHE A 617 7.56 -21.78 -43.01
CA PHE A 617 7.68 -20.51 -43.72
C PHE A 617 8.39 -19.41 -42.91
N ASN A 618 9.39 -19.77 -42.09
CA ASN A 618 10.09 -18.84 -41.20
C ASN A 618 11.48 -18.48 -41.74
N PRO A 619 11.70 -17.23 -42.22
CA PRO A 619 13.01 -16.79 -42.72
C PRO A 619 14.13 -16.84 -41.70
N VAL A 620 13.85 -16.61 -40.41
CA VAL A 620 14.87 -16.68 -39.36
C VAL A 620 15.38 -18.10 -39.20
N LYS A 621 14.47 -19.10 -39.16
CA LYS A 621 14.84 -20.52 -39.15
C LYS A 621 15.59 -20.93 -40.42
N LEU A 622 15.13 -20.44 -41.58
CA LEU A 622 15.76 -20.70 -42.89
C LEU A 622 17.21 -20.22 -42.93
N LEU A 623 17.48 -18.99 -42.48
CA LEU A 623 18.84 -18.44 -42.45
C LEU A 623 19.76 -19.19 -41.47
N GLU A 624 19.22 -19.78 -40.40
CA GLU A 624 19.98 -20.65 -39.49
C GLU A 624 20.39 -21.99 -40.11
N GLN A 625 19.66 -22.48 -41.13
CA GLN A 625 19.99 -23.75 -41.81
C GLN A 625 21.04 -23.59 -42.91
N LEU A 626 21.41 -22.36 -43.29
CA LEU A 626 22.34 -22.14 -44.40
C LEU A 626 23.75 -22.60 -44.06
N SER A 627 24.26 -23.50 -44.90
CA SER A 627 25.65 -23.93 -44.83
C SER A 627 26.58 -22.94 -45.53
N SER A 628 27.90 -23.09 -45.31
CA SER A 628 28.91 -22.33 -46.08
C SER A 628 28.85 -22.58 -47.58
N PHE A 629 28.36 -23.76 -48.00
CA PHE A 629 28.13 -24.07 -49.41
C PHE A 629 26.94 -23.27 -49.95
N ASP A 630 25.84 -23.19 -49.20
CA ASP A 630 24.65 -22.42 -49.59
C ASP A 630 24.97 -20.95 -49.75
N HIS A 631 25.75 -20.38 -48.83
CA HIS A 631 26.22 -19.00 -48.94
C HIS A 631 26.94 -18.76 -50.28
N LYS A 632 27.89 -19.62 -50.66
CA LYS A 632 28.61 -19.50 -51.94
C LYS A 632 27.69 -19.67 -53.14
N ARG A 633 26.77 -20.64 -53.09
CA ARG A 633 25.78 -20.89 -54.15
C ARG A 633 24.90 -19.67 -54.39
N LEU A 634 24.37 -19.05 -53.33
CA LEU A 634 23.53 -17.86 -53.41
C LEU A 634 24.31 -16.66 -53.96
N MET A 635 25.54 -16.42 -53.47
CA MET A 635 26.39 -15.31 -53.94
C MET A 635 26.81 -15.45 -55.40
N ASN A 636 27.00 -16.69 -55.89
CA ASN A 636 27.38 -16.95 -57.28
C ASN A 636 26.18 -16.96 -58.24
N SER A 637 24.94 -16.92 -57.73
CA SER A 637 23.74 -16.83 -58.56
C SER A 637 23.42 -15.38 -58.89
N ALA A 638 23.70 -14.97 -60.14
CA ALA A 638 23.47 -13.60 -60.60
C ALA A 638 21.98 -13.20 -60.50
N ASP A 639 21.07 -14.12 -60.81
CA ASP A 639 19.63 -13.89 -60.76
C ASP A 639 19.14 -13.70 -59.33
N PHE A 640 19.58 -14.56 -58.41
CA PHE A 640 19.24 -14.42 -56.98
C PHE A 640 19.75 -13.10 -56.41
N MET A 641 21.02 -12.76 -56.66
CA MET A 641 21.61 -11.52 -56.15
C MET A 641 20.98 -10.27 -56.76
N LYS A 642 20.46 -10.35 -57.99
CA LYS A 642 19.66 -9.27 -58.60
C LYS A 642 18.29 -9.15 -57.90
N ASN A 643 17.61 -10.27 -57.67
CA ASN A 643 16.32 -10.29 -56.98
C ASN A 643 16.44 -9.75 -55.54
N LEU A 644 17.43 -10.22 -54.78
CA LEU A 644 17.73 -9.73 -53.43
C LEU A 644 17.93 -8.21 -53.39
N ARG A 645 18.71 -7.67 -54.32
CA ARG A 645 18.95 -6.22 -54.41
C ARG A 645 17.67 -5.45 -54.72
N ASN A 646 16.85 -5.93 -55.64
CA ASN A 646 15.58 -5.29 -56.00
C ASN A 646 14.61 -5.28 -54.81
N VAL A 647 14.38 -6.43 -54.17
CA VAL A 647 13.50 -6.55 -53.00
C VAL A 647 14.01 -5.67 -51.84
N HIS A 648 15.31 -5.67 -51.56
CA HIS A 648 15.89 -4.84 -50.51
C HIS A 648 15.75 -3.35 -50.82
N GLN A 649 15.91 -2.92 -52.07
CA GLN A 649 15.67 -1.54 -52.49
C GLN A 649 14.20 -1.14 -52.30
N THR A 650 13.25 -2.01 -52.68
CA THR A 650 11.81 -1.80 -52.45
C THR A 650 11.51 -1.67 -50.96
N PHE A 651 12.06 -2.56 -50.13
CA PHE A 651 11.91 -2.49 -48.68
C PHE A 651 12.48 -1.19 -48.10
N LYS A 652 13.69 -0.77 -48.51
CA LYS A 652 14.29 0.48 -48.06
C LYS A 652 13.47 1.70 -48.49
N ALA A 653 12.97 1.72 -49.73
CA ALA A 653 12.09 2.77 -50.22
C ALA A 653 10.80 2.83 -49.40
N TYR A 654 10.18 1.67 -49.12
CA TYR A 654 9.03 1.57 -48.23
C TYR A 654 9.35 2.13 -46.84
N MET A 655 10.41 1.66 -46.17
CA MET A 655 10.73 2.07 -44.79
C MET A 655 11.12 3.56 -44.66
N THR A 656 11.64 4.19 -45.73
CA THR A 656 12.11 5.58 -45.70
C THR A 656 11.10 6.58 -46.24
N ASP A 657 9.98 6.13 -46.83
CA ASP A 657 8.94 7.02 -47.33
C ASP A 657 8.35 7.85 -46.18
N LYS A 658 8.41 9.18 -46.34
CA LYS A 658 7.86 10.16 -45.38
C LYS A 658 6.52 10.73 -45.82
N LYS A 659 6.00 10.33 -47.00
CA LYS A 659 4.71 10.80 -47.47
C LYS A 659 3.61 10.35 -46.51
N ASN A 660 2.68 11.26 -46.21
CA ASN A 660 1.49 11.03 -45.38
C ASN A 660 1.77 10.57 -43.94
N GLN A 661 2.95 10.85 -43.37
CA GLN A 661 3.21 10.54 -41.97
C GLN A 661 2.31 11.40 -41.07
N ASP A 662 1.36 10.75 -40.40
CA ASP A 662 0.42 11.40 -39.49
C ASP A 662 1.17 11.92 -38.25
N LYS A 663 0.75 13.09 -37.74
CA LYS A 663 1.33 13.65 -36.52
C LYS A 663 0.81 12.93 -35.28
N THR A 664 -0.46 12.53 -35.32
CA THR A 664 -1.13 11.88 -34.18
C THR A 664 -0.53 10.51 -33.93
N SER A 665 -0.02 10.31 -32.73
CA SER A 665 0.60 9.07 -32.28
C SER A 665 -0.42 8.16 -31.58
N ILE A 666 -0.45 6.89 -31.98
CA ILE A 666 -1.43 5.90 -31.48
C ILE A 666 -0.69 4.74 -30.82
N ALA A 667 -1.09 4.38 -29.60
CA ALA A 667 -0.69 3.14 -28.95
C ALA A 667 -1.86 2.16 -28.92
N TYR A 668 -1.70 1.04 -29.64
CA TYR A 668 -2.73 0.02 -29.80
C TYR A 668 -2.41 -1.21 -28.96
N PHE A 669 -3.36 -1.60 -28.11
CA PHE A 669 -3.20 -2.71 -27.20
C PHE A 669 -4.13 -3.84 -27.59
N SER A 670 -3.58 -5.03 -27.70
CA SER A 670 -4.37 -6.24 -27.92
C SER A 670 -3.71 -7.45 -27.28
N MET A 671 -4.56 -8.41 -26.90
CA MET A 671 -4.11 -9.68 -26.34
C MET A 671 -3.52 -10.60 -27.42
N GLU A 672 -3.91 -10.43 -28.68
CA GLU A 672 -3.46 -11.28 -29.79
C GLU A 672 -3.20 -10.52 -31.09
N TYR A 673 -2.27 -11.04 -31.91
CA TYR A 673 -1.91 -10.47 -33.21
C TYR A 673 -1.66 -11.56 -34.27
N GLY A 674 -2.56 -11.65 -35.24
CA GLY A 674 -2.53 -12.59 -36.36
C GLY A 674 -1.69 -12.07 -37.52
N LEU A 675 -0.37 -12.13 -37.39
CA LEU A 675 0.55 -11.54 -38.37
C LEU A 675 1.05 -12.54 -39.41
N HIS A 676 1.64 -13.64 -38.96
CA HIS A 676 2.18 -14.71 -39.79
C HIS A 676 2.39 -15.98 -38.96
N VAL A 677 2.36 -17.17 -39.59
CA VAL A 677 2.47 -18.48 -38.89
C VAL A 677 3.77 -18.66 -38.10
N SER A 678 4.82 -17.91 -38.46
CA SER A 678 6.10 -17.91 -37.76
C SER A 678 6.02 -17.31 -36.35
N LEU A 679 4.95 -16.58 -36.00
CA LEU A 679 4.75 -15.94 -34.70
C LEU A 679 3.40 -16.36 -34.12
N LYS A 680 3.39 -17.34 -33.22
CA LYS A 680 2.17 -17.97 -32.69
C LYS A 680 1.58 -17.17 -31.52
N ILE A 681 1.08 -15.97 -31.80
CA ILE A 681 0.51 -15.03 -30.80
C ILE A 681 -0.96 -14.69 -31.05
N TYR A 682 -1.70 -15.60 -31.69
CA TYR A 682 -3.14 -15.45 -31.90
C TYR A 682 -3.85 -16.81 -31.88
N SER A 683 -5.17 -16.79 -31.65
CA SER A 683 -6.02 -17.99 -31.59
C SER A 683 -7.31 -17.88 -32.40
N GLY A 684 -7.79 -16.67 -32.72
CA GLY A 684 -9.05 -16.48 -33.44
C GLY A 684 -9.05 -15.33 -34.44
N GLY A 685 -10.25 -15.01 -34.96
CA GLY A 685 -10.45 -13.94 -35.94
C GLY A 685 -10.11 -12.53 -35.43
N LEU A 686 -10.22 -12.29 -34.12
CA LEU A 686 -9.83 -11.02 -33.50
C LEU A 686 -8.34 -10.74 -33.71
N GLY A 687 -7.49 -11.74 -33.52
CA GLY A 687 -6.07 -11.62 -33.79
C GLY A 687 -5.78 -11.26 -35.24
N ILE A 688 -6.47 -11.88 -36.21
CA ILE A 688 -6.31 -11.55 -37.63
C ILE A 688 -6.61 -10.06 -37.88
N LEU A 689 -7.71 -9.54 -37.34
CA LEU A 689 -8.07 -8.14 -37.48
C LEU A 689 -7.03 -7.20 -36.83
N ALA A 690 -6.54 -7.52 -35.64
CA ALA A 690 -5.45 -6.79 -34.99
C ALA A 690 -4.16 -6.81 -35.84
N GLY A 691 -3.82 -7.95 -36.44
CA GLY A 691 -2.69 -8.09 -37.35
C GLY A 691 -2.84 -7.24 -38.62
N ASP A 692 -4.03 -7.25 -39.22
CA ASP A 692 -4.33 -6.48 -40.43
C ASP A 692 -4.35 -4.97 -40.15
N TYR A 693 -4.78 -4.54 -38.96
CA TYR A 693 -4.63 -3.15 -38.51
C TYR A 693 -3.16 -2.72 -38.51
N LEU A 694 -2.25 -3.56 -38.01
CA LEU A 694 -0.81 -3.23 -38.00
C LEU A 694 -0.25 -3.17 -39.43
N LYS A 695 -0.62 -4.12 -40.31
CA LYS A 695 -0.19 -4.12 -41.72
C LYS A 695 -0.70 -2.88 -42.46
N GLN A 696 -1.98 -2.56 -42.32
CA GLN A 696 -2.59 -1.39 -42.95
C GLN A 696 -2.03 -0.08 -42.38
N ALA A 697 -1.82 0.01 -41.07
CA ALA A 697 -1.19 1.17 -40.44
C ALA A 697 0.25 1.36 -40.94
N SER A 698 0.97 0.25 -41.15
CA SER A 698 2.29 0.26 -41.77
C SER A 698 2.21 0.81 -43.19
N ASP A 699 1.37 0.24 -44.07
CA ASP A 699 1.26 0.65 -45.48
C ASP A 699 0.82 2.11 -45.62
N SER A 700 -0.11 2.55 -44.77
CA SER A 700 -0.61 3.93 -44.69
C SER A 700 0.34 4.92 -43.98
N ASN A 701 1.52 4.47 -43.52
CA ASN A 701 2.53 5.28 -42.85
C ASN A 701 2.02 6.05 -41.61
N LYS A 702 1.18 5.39 -40.79
CA LYS A 702 0.64 5.99 -39.56
C LYS A 702 1.64 5.96 -38.41
N ASN A 703 1.66 7.00 -37.59
CA ASN A 703 2.46 7.05 -36.36
C ASN A 703 1.82 6.17 -35.29
N PHE A 704 2.15 4.88 -35.33
CA PHE A 704 1.44 3.83 -34.62
C PHE A 704 2.44 2.92 -33.93
N MET A 705 2.12 2.48 -32.72
CA MET A 705 2.84 1.42 -32.02
C MET A 705 1.84 0.45 -31.41
N ALA A 706 2.26 -0.79 -31.24
CA ALA A 706 1.40 -1.83 -30.68
C ALA A 706 2.03 -2.47 -29.43
N VAL A 707 1.18 -2.94 -28.50
CA VAL A 707 1.60 -3.59 -27.26
C VAL A 707 0.76 -4.85 -27.04
N GLY A 708 1.43 -5.99 -26.80
CA GLY A 708 0.82 -7.28 -26.55
C GLY A 708 1.64 -8.16 -25.61
N LEU A 709 1.29 -9.45 -25.55
CA LEU A 709 1.98 -10.46 -24.76
C LEU A 709 2.69 -11.47 -25.69
N LEU A 710 3.86 -11.97 -25.29
CA LEU A 710 4.60 -13.00 -26.02
C LEU A 710 4.29 -14.38 -25.44
N TYR A 711 3.53 -15.21 -26.15
CA TYR A 711 3.12 -16.53 -25.65
C TYR A 711 4.17 -17.63 -25.89
N ARG A 712 4.45 -18.43 -24.86
CA ARG A 712 5.42 -19.53 -24.94
C ARG A 712 4.98 -20.66 -25.87
N TYR A 713 3.71 -21.06 -25.84
CA TYR A 713 3.24 -22.27 -26.54
C TYR A 713 2.36 -21.99 -27.77
N GLY A 714 1.71 -20.83 -27.86
CA GLY A 714 0.83 -20.50 -29.00
C GLY A 714 -0.32 -21.50 -29.16
N TYR A 715 -0.68 -21.82 -30.42
CA TYR A 715 -1.68 -22.85 -30.74
C TYR A 715 -1.09 -24.28 -30.70
N PHE A 716 -1.90 -25.25 -30.28
CA PHE A 716 -1.48 -26.65 -30.16
C PHE A 716 -1.41 -27.36 -31.52
N LYS A 717 -0.56 -28.40 -31.60
CA LYS A 717 -0.55 -29.33 -32.74
C LYS A 717 -1.52 -30.47 -32.44
N GLN A 718 -2.54 -30.63 -33.27
CA GLN A 718 -3.46 -31.76 -33.16
C GLN A 718 -2.80 -33.02 -33.72
N LYS A 719 -2.78 -34.09 -32.93
CA LYS A 719 -2.45 -35.45 -33.38
C LYS A 719 -3.69 -36.31 -33.21
N ILE A 720 -3.99 -37.12 -34.20
CA ILE A 720 -5.05 -38.13 -34.12
C ILE A 720 -4.37 -39.48 -33.89
N THR A 721 -4.72 -40.16 -32.80
CA THR A 721 -4.19 -41.50 -32.51
C THR A 721 -4.75 -42.53 -33.49
N TYR A 722 -4.13 -43.72 -33.54
CA TYR A 722 -4.66 -44.84 -34.32
C TYR A 722 -6.08 -45.26 -33.86
N SER A 723 -6.44 -45.00 -32.61
CA SER A 723 -7.79 -45.21 -32.06
C SER A 723 -8.78 -44.08 -32.36
N GLY A 724 -8.36 -43.00 -33.04
CA GLY A 724 -9.20 -41.85 -33.37
C GLY A 724 -9.27 -40.77 -32.29
N ASP A 725 -8.49 -40.88 -31.22
CA ASP A 725 -8.45 -39.90 -30.13
C ASP A 725 -7.69 -38.65 -30.58
N GLN A 726 -8.17 -37.48 -30.18
CA GLN A 726 -7.49 -36.21 -30.42
C GLN A 726 -6.55 -35.88 -29.27
N ILE A 727 -5.26 -35.75 -29.56
CA ILE A 727 -4.23 -35.31 -28.62
C ILE A 727 -3.77 -33.92 -29.02
N ALA A 728 -3.90 -32.97 -28.09
CA ALA A 728 -3.37 -31.62 -28.23
C ALA A 728 -1.93 -31.56 -27.70
N GLU A 729 -0.96 -31.43 -28.60
CA GLU A 729 0.47 -31.31 -28.24
C GLU A 729 0.87 -29.83 -28.23
N SER A 730 1.27 -29.31 -27.06
CA SER A 730 1.76 -27.93 -26.90
C SER A 730 3.28 -27.89 -27.07
N ILE A 731 3.75 -27.23 -28.14
CA ILE A 731 5.18 -27.16 -28.47
C ILE A 731 5.70 -25.76 -28.15
N PRO A 732 6.68 -25.62 -27.22
CA PRO A 732 7.20 -24.30 -26.87
C PRO A 732 7.95 -23.65 -28.03
N GLN A 733 7.69 -22.37 -28.27
CA GLN A 733 8.38 -21.56 -29.27
C GLN A 733 9.83 -21.29 -28.82
N LYS A 734 10.79 -21.45 -29.75
CA LYS A 734 12.17 -21.04 -29.54
C LYS A 734 12.30 -19.56 -29.90
N PHE A 735 12.21 -18.66 -28.93
CA PHE A 735 12.25 -17.20 -29.16
C PHE A 735 13.48 -16.71 -29.94
N THR A 736 14.60 -17.45 -29.89
CA THR A 736 15.80 -17.15 -30.68
C THR A 736 15.60 -17.31 -32.19
N GLN A 737 14.63 -18.13 -32.61
CA GLN A 737 14.28 -18.42 -34.00
C GLN A 737 13.06 -17.63 -34.49
N LEU A 738 12.64 -16.62 -33.71
CA LEU A 738 11.55 -15.72 -34.04
C LEU A 738 12.12 -14.36 -34.49
N PRO A 739 11.36 -13.56 -35.26
CA PRO A 739 11.76 -12.19 -35.63
C PRO A 739 11.60 -11.22 -34.45
N LEU A 740 12.20 -11.56 -33.31
CA LEU A 740 12.16 -10.82 -32.05
C LEU A 740 13.48 -10.08 -31.82
N ILE A 741 13.38 -8.82 -31.42
CA ILE A 741 14.49 -7.94 -31.07
C ILE A 741 14.40 -7.60 -29.58
N PRO A 742 15.44 -7.86 -28.78
CA PRO A 742 15.49 -7.42 -27.38
C PRO A 742 15.34 -5.89 -27.26
N VAL A 743 14.42 -5.44 -26.42
CA VAL A 743 14.29 -4.01 -26.11
C VAL A 743 15.28 -3.66 -24.99
N ARG A 744 16.17 -2.70 -25.26
CA ARG A 744 17.27 -2.32 -24.34
C ARG A 744 17.28 -0.83 -24.02
N ASN A 745 17.73 -0.49 -22.82
CA ASN A 745 17.96 0.89 -22.39
C ASN A 745 19.27 1.45 -22.97
N SER A 746 19.59 2.71 -22.66
CA SER A 746 20.83 3.39 -23.10
C SER A 746 22.12 2.70 -22.65
N ASN A 747 22.06 1.92 -21.56
CA ASN A 747 23.19 1.19 -20.99
C ASN A 747 23.33 -0.22 -21.59
N GLY A 748 22.47 -0.59 -22.54
CA GLY A 748 22.45 -1.91 -23.16
C GLY A 748 21.79 -2.99 -22.31
N GLU A 749 21.14 -2.65 -21.19
CA GLU A 749 20.41 -3.60 -20.35
C GLU A 749 18.99 -3.81 -20.85
N TRP A 750 18.36 -4.94 -20.51
CA TRP A 750 16.97 -5.21 -20.87
C TRP A 750 16.02 -4.20 -20.24
N ILE A 751 15.08 -3.67 -21.04
CA ILE A 751 13.93 -2.98 -20.47
C ILE A 751 13.01 -4.02 -19.84
N THR A 752 12.78 -3.85 -18.54
CA THR A 752 11.84 -4.65 -17.76
C THR A 752 10.73 -3.77 -17.22
N VAL A 753 9.52 -4.30 -17.08
CA VAL A 753 8.42 -3.67 -16.33
C VAL A 753 8.07 -4.56 -15.15
N LYS A 754 7.63 -3.93 -14.06
CA LYS A 754 7.26 -4.61 -12.81
C LYS A 754 5.78 -4.30 -12.55
N ILE A 755 4.97 -5.32 -12.33
CA ILE A 755 3.58 -5.18 -11.89
C ILE A 755 3.42 -5.81 -10.50
N ALA A 756 2.62 -5.20 -9.63
CA ALA A 756 2.27 -5.81 -8.35
C ALA A 756 1.07 -6.74 -8.54
N LEU A 757 1.22 -7.97 -8.04
CA LEU A 757 0.13 -8.90 -7.80
C LEU A 757 -0.01 -9.06 -6.28
N PRO A 758 -1.14 -9.60 -5.77
CA PRO A 758 -1.29 -9.87 -4.35
C PRO A 758 -0.07 -10.60 -3.80
N GLY A 759 0.75 -9.86 -3.07
CA GLY A 759 1.92 -10.40 -2.42
C GLY A 759 3.18 -10.69 -3.19
N ARG A 760 3.30 -10.23 -4.42
CA ARG A 760 4.56 -10.35 -5.13
C ARG A 760 4.59 -9.35 -6.25
N SER A 761 5.74 -9.27 -6.89
CA SER A 761 5.84 -8.52 -8.11
C SER A 761 6.27 -9.43 -9.23
N VAL A 762 5.60 -9.29 -10.36
CA VAL A 762 5.95 -10.00 -11.58
C VAL A 762 6.73 -9.04 -12.46
N ILE A 763 7.87 -9.53 -12.95
CA ILE A 763 8.74 -8.79 -13.85
C ILE A 763 8.51 -9.30 -15.27
N ALA A 764 8.31 -8.41 -16.23
CA ALA A 764 8.24 -8.78 -17.64
C ALA A 764 9.37 -8.10 -18.43
N LYS A 765 10.04 -8.85 -19.30
CA LYS A 765 10.98 -8.31 -20.30
C LYS A 765 10.20 -7.92 -21.55
N ALA A 766 10.68 -6.90 -22.25
CA ALA A 766 10.08 -6.43 -23.49
C ALA A 766 10.86 -6.92 -24.73
N TRP A 767 10.14 -7.50 -25.68
CA TRP A 767 10.62 -7.82 -27.03
C TRP A 767 9.95 -6.90 -28.05
N GLN A 768 10.62 -6.63 -29.17
CA GLN A 768 10.08 -5.88 -30.29
C GLN A 768 10.02 -6.76 -31.53
N VAL A 769 8.87 -6.73 -32.22
CA VAL A 769 8.66 -7.26 -33.56
C VAL A 769 8.42 -6.09 -34.49
N ASN A 770 9.12 -6.04 -35.62
CA ASN A 770 8.85 -5.02 -36.64
C ASN A 770 7.79 -5.53 -37.60
N VAL A 771 6.65 -4.86 -37.67
CA VAL A 771 5.58 -5.10 -38.62
C VAL A 771 5.60 -3.98 -39.64
N GLY A 772 6.49 -4.12 -40.64
CA GLY A 772 6.80 -3.03 -41.57
C GLY A 772 7.37 -1.84 -40.79
N ARG A 773 6.68 -0.71 -40.84
CA ARG A 773 7.03 0.54 -40.15
C ARG A 773 6.59 0.54 -38.67
N ILE A 774 5.71 -0.37 -38.28
CA ILE A 774 5.07 -0.37 -36.96
C ILE A 774 5.86 -1.25 -35.97
N PRO A 775 6.33 -0.69 -34.84
CA PRO A 775 6.89 -1.49 -33.76
C PRO A 775 5.76 -2.12 -32.92
N LEU A 776 5.76 -3.45 -32.84
CA LEU A 776 4.95 -4.24 -31.91
C LEU A 776 5.82 -4.68 -30.73
N TYR A 777 5.49 -4.22 -29.53
CA TYR A 777 6.16 -4.62 -28.30
C TYR A 777 5.40 -5.76 -27.62
N LEU A 778 6.11 -6.81 -27.22
CA LEU A 778 5.54 -7.98 -26.57
C LEU A 778 6.20 -8.21 -25.21
N LEU A 779 5.37 -8.27 -24.16
CA LEU A 779 5.80 -8.54 -22.78
C LEU A 779 5.92 -10.05 -22.53
N ASP A 780 7.00 -10.43 -21.85
CA ASP A 780 7.36 -11.82 -21.56
C ASP A 780 7.72 -12.00 -20.08
N THR A 781 6.97 -12.87 -19.40
CA THR A 781 7.17 -13.22 -17.98
C THR A 781 7.95 -14.51 -17.77
N ASP A 782 8.26 -15.28 -18.82
CA ASP A 782 9.01 -16.55 -18.75
C ASP A 782 10.51 -16.28 -18.58
N ILE A 783 10.87 -15.72 -17.43
CA ILE A 783 12.21 -15.27 -17.08
C ILE A 783 12.64 -15.83 -15.72
N GLU A 784 13.96 -15.99 -15.52
CA GLU A 784 14.51 -16.64 -14.33
C GLU A 784 14.19 -15.91 -13.02
N GLU A 785 14.02 -14.60 -13.11
CA GLU A 785 13.71 -13.70 -11.98
C GLU A 785 12.30 -13.92 -11.40
N ASN A 786 11.39 -14.52 -12.16
CA ASN A 786 10.02 -14.82 -11.73
C ASN A 786 9.89 -16.24 -11.15
N THR A 787 8.89 -16.41 -10.28
CA THR A 787 8.49 -17.74 -9.79
C THR A 787 7.95 -18.59 -10.93
N MET A 788 7.97 -19.93 -10.78
CA MET A 788 7.42 -20.84 -11.79
C MET A 788 5.95 -20.56 -12.10
N GLU A 789 5.16 -20.14 -11.12
CA GLU A 789 3.75 -19.77 -11.31
C GLU A 789 3.64 -18.50 -12.18
N ASP A 790 4.44 -17.47 -11.90
CA ASP A 790 4.37 -16.18 -12.61
C ASP A 790 4.87 -16.28 -14.04
N ARG A 791 5.85 -17.15 -14.32
CA ARG A 791 6.28 -17.44 -15.70
C ARG A 791 5.14 -17.94 -16.58
N THR A 792 4.17 -18.64 -15.97
CA THR A 792 3.05 -19.20 -16.72
C THR A 792 2.11 -18.14 -17.26
N ILE A 793 2.14 -16.90 -16.75
CA ILE A 793 1.27 -15.80 -17.20
C ILE A 793 1.39 -15.58 -18.71
N THR A 794 2.57 -15.77 -19.30
CA THR A 794 2.79 -15.67 -20.74
C THR A 794 2.94 -17.03 -21.44
N HIS A 795 2.37 -18.12 -20.89
CA HIS A 795 2.43 -19.43 -21.55
C HIS A 795 1.40 -19.59 -22.67
N LEU A 796 0.13 -19.32 -22.35
CA LEU A 796 -1.02 -19.59 -23.22
C LEU A 796 -1.92 -18.35 -23.35
N LEU A 797 -2.44 -18.14 -24.56
CA LEU A 797 -3.47 -17.15 -24.87
C LEU A 797 -4.84 -17.69 -24.42
N TYR A 798 -5.60 -16.91 -23.65
CA TYR A 798 -6.91 -17.27 -23.09
C TYR A 798 -6.95 -18.61 -22.33
N GLY A 799 -5.81 -19.03 -21.77
CA GLY A 799 -5.73 -20.23 -20.93
C GLY A 799 -6.19 -19.98 -19.50
N GLY A 800 -6.18 -21.05 -18.69
CA GLY A 800 -6.38 -20.96 -17.25
C GLY A 800 -7.80 -20.60 -16.81
N ASP A 801 -7.90 -20.02 -15.61
CA ASP A 801 -9.14 -19.57 -14.99
C ASP A 801 -9.29 -18.04 -15.05
N ARG A 802 -10.30 -17.49 -14.36
CA ARG A 802 -10.54 -16.05 -14.29
C ARG A 802 -9.36 -15.28 -13.69
N GLU A 803 -8.64 -15.87 -12.73
CA GLU A 803 -7.50 -15.23 -12.10
C GLU A 803 -6.29 -15.18 -13.05
N TYR A 804 -6.02 -16.28 -13.76
CA TYR A 804 -4.99 -16.33 -14.79
C TYR A 804 -5.24 -15.27 -15.86
N ARG A 805 -6.48 -15.16 -16.35
CA ARG A 805 -6.87 -14.14 -17.33
C ARG A 805 -6.68 -12.72 -16.77
N LEU A 806 -7.12 -12.46 -15.55
CA LEU A 806 -6.92 -11.16 -14.89
C LEU A 806 -5.42 -10.80 -14.77
N LYS A 807 -4.55 -11.75 -14.42
CA LYS A 807 -3.09 -11.53 -14.37
C LYS A 807 -2.52 -11.09 -15.73
N GLN A 808 -3.01 -11.67 -16.83
CA GLN A 808 -2.61 -11.27 -18.18
C GLN A 808 -3.14 -9.88 -18.55
N GLU A 809 -4.39 -9.56 -18.21
CA GLU A 809 -5.02 -8.26 -18.47
C GLU A 809 -4.33 -7.13 -17.67
N LEU A 810 -3.95 -7.40 -16.41
CA LEU A 810 -3.11 -6.51 -15.59
C LEU A 810 -1.73 -6.30 -16.21
N LEU A 811 -1.08 -7.37 -16.68
CA LEU A 811 0.22 -7.28 -17.36
C LEU A 811 0.14 -6.47 -18.66
N LEU A 812 -0.87 -6.72 -19.48
CA LEU A 812 -1.08 -6.01 -20.74
C LEU A 812 -1.36 -4.52 -20.50
N GLY A 813 -2.30 -4.20 -19.61
CA GLY A 813 -2.70 -2.82 -19.34
C GLY A 813 -1.65 -2.04 -18.53
N LEU A 814 -1.39 -2.45 -17.28
CA LEU A 814 -0.46 -1.74 -16.40
C LEU A 814 0.98 -1.86 -16.91
N GLY A 815 1.42 -3.09 -17.23
CA GLY A 815 2.76 -3.35 -17.72
C GLY A 815 3.04 -2.68 -19.07
N GLY A 816 2.04 -2.61 -19.94
CA GLY A 816 2.18 -1.94 -21.23
C GLY A 816 2.26 -0.41 -21.14
N ILE A 817 1.52 0.24 -20.24
CA ILE A 817 1.68 1.69 -19.98
C ILE A 817 3.06 1.97 -19.37
N ARG A 818 3.46 1.20 -18.36
CA ARG A 818 4.81 1.33 -17.77
C ARG A 818 5.93 1.10 -18.80
N LEU A 819 5.71 0.25 -19.80
CA LEU A 819 6.66 0.05 -20.90
C LEU A 819 6.77 1.31 -21.77
N ILE A 820 5.63 1.91 -22.14
CA ILE A 820 5.58 3.16 -22.91
C ILE A 820 6.32 4.29 -22.19
N ASP A 821 6.09 4.42 -20.88
CA ASP A 821 6.77 5.40 -20.03
C ASP A 821 8.29 5.17 -20.01
N LYS A 822 8.74 3.92 -19.84
CA LYS A 822 10.18 3.57 -19.90
C LYS A 822 10.82 3.79 -21.28
N LEU A 823 10.04 3.68 -22.35
CA LEU A 823 10.47 3.99 -23.72
C LEU A 823 10.49 5.50 -24.00
N ASN A 824 10.08 6.35 -23.04
CA ASN A 824 9.91 7.79 -23.19
C ASN A 824 9.04 8.16 -24.40
N LYS A 825 7.97 7.39 -24.63
CA LYS A 825 6.98 7.64 -25.69
C LYS A 825 5.74 8.29 -25.09
N LYS A 826 5.13 9.22 -25.84
CA LYS A 826 3.92 9.94 -25.42
C LYS A 826 2.84 9.82 -26.50
N PRO A 827 2.09 8.70 -26.52
CA PRO A 827 0.97 8.52 -27.44
C PRO A 827 -0.13 9.56 -27.19
N ASP A 828 -0.73 10.08 -28.24
CA ASP A 828 -1.88 10.98 -28.17
C ASP A 828 -3.19 10.20 -27.95
N VAL A 829 -3.29 9.01 -28.54
CA VAL A 829 -4.45 8.13 -28.47
C VAL A 829 -4.05 6.73 -28.01
N PHE A 830 -4.83 6.18 -27.08
CA PHE A 830 -4.69 4.82 -26.58
C PHE A 830 -5.87 3.98 -27.06
N HIS A 831 -5.61 3.01 -27.92
CA HIS A 831 -6.63 2.15 -28.48
C HIS A 831 -6.63 0.80 -27.75
N SER A 832 -7.66 0.57 -26.93
CA SER A 832 -7.95 -0.71 -26.27
C SER A 832 -8.77 -1.60 -27.19
N ASN A 833 -8.16 -2.69 -27.67
CA ASN A 833 -8.89 -3.71 -28.41
C ASN A 833 -9.51 -4.72 -27.44
N GLU A 834 -10.85 -4.73 -27.38
CA GLU A 834 -11.65 -5.45 -26.40
C GLU A 834 -11.37 -5.04 -24.94
N GLY A 835 -12.08 -5.67 -24.00
CA GLY A 835 -11.95 -5.43 -22.55
C GLY A 835 -10.62 -5.88 -21.93
N HIS A 836 -9.80 -6.64 -22.67
CA HIS A 836 -8.57 -7.25 -22.13
C HIS A 836 -7.49 -6.24 -21.71
N SER A 837 -7.52 -5.04 -22.30
CA SER A 837 -6.61 -3.95 -21.95
C SER A 837 -7.28 -2.83 -21.15
N ALA A 838 -8.41 -3.11 -20.49
CA ALA A 838 -9.14 -2.12 -19.70
C ALA A 838 -8.28 -1.43 -18.63
N PHE A 839 -7.28 -2.12 -18.07
CA PHE A 839 -6.35 -1.59 -17.07
C PHE A 839 -5.46 -0.45 -17.58
N ILE A 840 -5.38 -0.19 -18.90
CA ILE A 840 -4.77 1.03 -19.46
C ILE A 840 -5.35 2.28 -18.79
N GLY A 841 -6.68 2.35 -18.68
CA GLY A 841 -7.35 3.52 -18.15
C GLY A 841 -6.96 3.82 -16.71
N LEU A 842 -6.82 2.77 -15.89
CA LEU A 842 -6.46 2.90 -14.47
C LEU A 842 -5.02 3.36 -14.26
N GLU A 843 -4.05 2.79 -14.98
CA GLU A 843 -2.65 3.23 -14.86
C GLU A 843 -2.49 4.68 -15.35
N ARG A 844 -3.19 5.06 -16.43
CA ARG A 844 -3.17 6.43 -16.94
C ARG A 844 -3.82 7.42 -15.99
N LEU A 845 -4.96 7.06 -15.38
CA LEU A 845 -5.61 7.86 -14.33
C LEU A 845 -4.65 8.11 -13.17
N LYS A 846 -4.03 7.05 -12.66
CA LYS A 846 -3.03 7.12 -11.60
C LYS A 846 -1.88 8.05 -11.98
N ASN A 847 -1.29 7.90 -13.16
CA ASN A 847 -0.18 8.75 -13.62
C ASN A 847 -0.60 10.23 -13.70
N LEU A 848 -1.80 10.53 -14.22
CA LEU A 848 -2.31 11.91 -14.27
C LEU A 848 -2.53 12.52 -12.88
N MET A 849 -3.08 11.75 -11.94
CA MET A 849 -3.31 12.21 -10.57
C MET A 849 -1.98 12.39 -9.80
N GLU A 850 -1.02 11.49 -9.99
CA GLU A 850 0.26 11.54 -9.27
C GLU A 850 1.22 12.59 -9.85
N GLU A 851 1.38 12.64 -11.17
CA GLU A 851 2.36 13.51 -11.83
C GLU A 851 1.82 14.93 -12.07
N TYR A 852 0.55 15.04 -12.47
CA TYR A 852 -0.06 16.32 -12.85
C TYR A 852 -1.01 16.88 -11.78
N LYS A 853 -1.22 16.15 -10.66
CA LYS A 853 -2.08 16.56 -9.54
C LYS A 853 -3.53 16.88 -9.95
N LEU A 854 -4.00 16.27 -11.03
CA LEU A 854 -5.39 16.39 -11.46
C LEU A 854 -6.33 15.67 -10.47
N ASP A 855 -7.54 16.19 -10.31
CA ASP A 855 -8.61 15.45 -9.64
C ASP A 855 -9.04 14.24 -10.47
N PHE A 856 -9.74 13.32 -9.82
CA PHE A 856 -10.21 12.09 -10.46
C PHE A 856 -11.12 12.36 -11.67
N GLU A 857 -12.05 13.31 -11.60
CA GLU A 857 -12.99 13.60 -12.70
C GLU A 857 -12.28 14.27 -13.87
N SER A 858 -11.37 15.22 -13.62
CA SER A 858 -10.53 15.83 -14.66
C SER A 858 -9.62 14.79 -15.33
N ALA A 859 -8.93 13.96 -14.55
CA ALA A 859 -8.09 12.88 -15.08
C ALA A 859 -8.91 11.89 -15.91
N LYS A 860 -10.12 11.56 -15.46
CA LYS A 860 -11.07 10.68 -16.14
C LYS A 860 -11.51 11.25 -17.48
N GLU A 861 -11.83 12.54 -17.57
CA GLU A 861 -12.18 13.15 -18.85
C GLU A 861 -10.99 13.19 -19.82
N VAL A 862 -9.76 13.43 -19.35
CA VAL A 862 -8.56 13.31 -20.19
C VAL A 862 -8.38 11.88 -20.71
N VAL A 863 -8.45 10.88 -19.83
CA VAL A 863 -8.31 9.46 -20.23
C VAL A 863 -9.41 9.07 -21.21
N LYS A 864 -10.66 9.45 -20.94
CA LYS A 864 -11.81 9.19 -21.81
C LYS A 864 -11.67 9.84 -23.18
N ALA A 865 -11.27 11.11 -23.24
CA ALA A 865 -11.09 11.84 -24.50
C ALA A 865 -9.95 11.29 -25.38
N SER A 866 -8.98 10.61 -24.77
CA SER A 866 -7.80 10.04 -25.44
C SER A 866 -7.81 8.51 -25.51
N THR A 867 -8.93 7.86 -25.19
CA THR A 867 -9.09 6.40 -25.26
C THR A 867 -10.06 6.03 -26.38
N LEU A 868 -9.62 5.14 -27.26
CA LEU A 868 -10.46 4.50 -28.26
C LEU A 868 -10.70 3.05 -27.82
N PHE A 869 -11.96 2.66 -27.69
CA PHE A 869 -12.35 1.31 -27.32
C PHE A 869 -13.08 0.63 -28.48
N THR A 870 -12.57 -0.52 -28.92
CA THR A 870 -13.28 -1.37 -29.90
C THR A 870 -13.72 -2.66 -29.22
N THR A 871 -14.99 -3.02 -29.41
CA THR A 871 -15.50 -4.35 -29.06
C THR A 871 -16.12 -5.01 -30.28
N HIS A 872 -15.75 -6.25 -30.52
CA HIS A 872 -16.12 -7.03 -31.69
C HIS A 872 -17.09 -8.16 -31.31
N THR A 873 -17.02 -8.67 -30.07
CA THR A 873 -18.00 -9.62 -29.55
C THR A 873 -18.49 -9.14 -28.17
N PRO A 874 -19.77 -8.72 -28.03
CA PRO A 874 -20.33 -8.37 -26.73
C PRO A 874 -20.67 -9.66 -25.96
N VAL A 875 -19.64 -10.37 -25.51
CA VAL A 875 -19.78 -11.44 -24.51
C VAL A 875 -19.74 -10.79 -23.13
N PRO A 876 -20.54 -11.27 -22.15
CA PRO A 876 -20.37 -10.85 -20.75
C PRO A 876 -18.93 -11.14 -20.32
N ALA A 877 -18.14 -10.07 -20.17
CA ALA A 877 -16.73 -10.15 -19.79
C ALA A 877 -16.56 -10.52 -18.32
#